data_AF-A0A367LDS8-F1
#
_entry.id   AF-A0A367LDS8-F1
#
_cell.length_a   1.000
_cell.length_b   1.000
_cell.length_c   1.000
_cell.angle_alpha   90.00
_cell.angle_beta   90.00
_cell.angle_gamma   90.00
#
_symmetry.space_group_name_H-M   'P 1'
#
loop_
_entity.id
_entity.type
_entity.pdbx_description
1 polymer ?
#
loop_
_entity_poly.entity_id
_entity_poly.type
_entity_poly.pdbx_seq_one_letter_code
_entity_poly.pdbx_strand_id
1 'polypeptide(L)'
;MASATAIIYRASTTAPVNIAVVKLRRYWGKRDTELNLPTNSSLSVTLSQADLRTLTTASCSDSFRHGDSLTLNGEPADVSGARTQACFRELRARRARLEAADPSLPRMSTMALRIVSENNFPTAAGLASSAAGFAALVRAVADLYRLPDSPERLSVVARQGSGSACRSLMGGYVAWRAGERHDGLDSVADVVAPASHWPEMRALILVVSAAKKDVSSTSGMQRTVESSGLFSQRVSSVVPANMMAMEQAIKARDFAAFAKVTMAESNSFHACCLDTYPPIFYLNDVSRAAIGAVEAINAAAETTVAAYTFDAGPNCVVYYLQGDASTVLGAFSPVLDGVAGWKKDCHPTASSARLDEGIAQALKAGVSRVIMTAVGEGPVPSEEHLVAVSPNHQNKNTMPRRFEPSDMNGDDFAHRINAGRDITVVELSKSGHDPRLWTRSDRKGVSSSYLRSSLPPLFLTRPVISPRALGQVTKTQKQVRLRPQDGTTMRSLRKAIFAAFLPVDFPNSVSSDYLAYQTYDSLQAFFSTITSLLANRALLQGLGVGDANSSATFAMLLTISRNAVSNIVTIGFAHRFGLSIEPEAKKYRFLADLFNDSAFFLELYSPHLAPSAKALALCSAEGLRAVCGVAAGASKAALSLHFAQNDNLSELSAKEASQETAVSLIGLFVGSIVVRAVQDQTLVVCLVVVLSLAHLWTNYRGVRSVCMTSINKQRATILYNAYSMFSDVLSPEQVAESESIVFWDDIIRNADREPAMRIEFATNFGHAIRWGVSDVLVVDGPMHSRFIRPYAPGRPGNIKIMLWDGARPEHAILAWFMAMDTARATGAADPYGDAKETIDAKWRPRARDDSLWDGLEAQGWDLDTGAMETGPGVRIGVEVSASKVE
;
A
#
# COMPACT_ATOMS: atom_id res chain seq x y z
N MET A 1 -26.48 15.89 41.16
CA MET A 1 -26.44 16.95 40.13
C MET A 1 -26.52 16.29 38.76
N ALA A 2 -27.14 16.92 37.76
CA ALA A 2 -27.18 16.36 36.41
C ALA A 2 -25.79 16.38 35.77
N SER A 3 -25.41 15.30 35.08
CA SER A 3 -24.21 15.30 34.24
C SER A 3 -24.48 16.14 33.01
N ALA A 4 -23.75 17.25 32.84
CA ALA A 4 -23.90 18.11 31.68
C ALA A 4 -23.44 17.34 30.42
N THR A 5 -24.36 17.11 29.48
CA THR A 5 -24.05 16.53 28.18
C THR A 5 -23.10 17.45 27.41
N ALA A 6 -21.90 16.95 27.12
CA ALA A 6 -20.89 17.73 26.40
C ALA A 6 -21.42 18.08 24.99
N ILE A 7 -21.60 19.38 24.74
CA ILE A 7 -22.09 19.87 23.45
C ILE A 7 -20.98 19.70 22.42
N ILE A 8 -21.28 19.01 21.32
CA ILE A 8 -20.39 18.87 20.17
C ILE A 8 -20.97 19.73 19.05
N TYR A 9 -20.22 20.76 18.65
CA TYR A 9 -20.56 21.57 17.48
C TYR A 9 -19.98 20.90 16.24
N ARG A 10 -20.72 20.90 15.13
CA ARG A 10 -20.26 20.35 13.84
C ARG A 10 -20.80 21.17 12.66
N ALA A 11 -20.05 21.17 11.56
CA ALA A 11 -20.49 21.60 10.25
C ALA A 11 -19.91 20.68 9.17
N SER A 12 -20.61 20.55 8.05
CA SER A 12 -20.20 19.75 6.90
C SER A 12 -20.29 20.61 5.63
N THR A 13 -19.29 20.52 4.77
CA THR A 13 -19.24 21.28 3.51
C THR A 13 -18.58 20.45 2.42
N THR A 14 -19.12 20.48 1.20
CA THR A 14 -18.46 19.96 0.00
C THR A 14 -17.73 21.08 -0.73
N ALA A 15 -16.55 20.79 -1.31
CA ALA A 15 -15.83 21.73 -2.17
C ALA A 15 -15.46 21.11 -3.54
N PRO A 16 -15.44 21.92 -4.61
CA PRO A 16 -15.11 21.49 -5.96
C PRO A 16 -13.59 21.38 -6.21
N VAL A 17 -13.24 20.53 -7.17
CA VAL A 17 -11.93 20.55 -7.83
C VAL A 17 -11.95 21.64 -8.92
N ASN A 18 -10.96 22.54 -8.94
CA ASN A 18 -10.71 23.43 -10.09
C ASN A 18 -9.69 22.83 -11.08
N ILE A 19 -9.56 23.37 -12.30
CA ILE A 19 -8.48 23.08 -13.27
C ILE A 19 -8.02 24.39 -13.90
N ALA A 20 -6.70 24.65 -13.96
CA ALA A 20 -6.17 25.89 -14.54
C ALA A 20 -6.16 25.84 -16.06
N VAL A 21 -6.55 26.96 -16.66
CA VAL A 21 -6.40 27.26 -18.09
C VAL A 21 -5.22 28.20 -18.32
N VAL A 22 -5.01 29.19 -17.43
CA VAL A 22 -3.74 29.94 -17.33
C VAL A 22 -2.95 29.38 -16.15
N LYS A 23 -1.77 28.81 -16.43
CA LYS A 23 -1.11 27.84 -15.55
C LYS A 23 -0.32 28.48 -14.41
N LEU A 24 -0.99 28.57 -13.26
CA LEU A 24 -0.38 28.32 -11.95
C LEU A 24 -1.07 27.11 -11.26
N ARG A 25 -0.70 25.93 -11.79
CA ARG A 25 -0.87 24.45 -11.39
C ARG A 25 0.82 22.89 -9.44
N ARG A 26 1.60 23.22 -8.35
CA ARG A 26 1.27 23.95 -7.10
C ARG A 26 1.72 25.43 -6.98
N TYR A 27 2.45 26.11 -7.86
CA TYR A 27 3.20 25.73 -9.09
C TYR A 27 4.48 26.57 -9.17
N TRP A 28 5.14 26.61 -10.33
CA TRP A 28 6.38 27.34 -10.61
C TRP A 28 6.34 28.78 -10.08
N GLY A 29 7.37 29.18 -9.32
CA GLY A 29 7.48 30.53 -8.79
C GLY A 29 6.58 30.83 -7.60
N LYS A 30 7.13 30.64 -6.40
CA LYS A 30 6.71 31.39 -5.22
C LYS A 30 7.65 32.57 -5.02
N ARG A 31 7.12 33.76 -4.76
CA ARG A 31 7.91 34.87 -4.20
C ARG A 31 8.09 34.77 -2.69
N ASP A 32 7.14 34.08 -2.03
CA ASP A 32 7.15 33.81 -0.59
C ASP A 32 6.69 32.37 -0.34
N THR A 33 7.51 31.59 0.35
CA THR A 33 7.26 30.17 0.65
C THR A 33 6.38 29.95 1.88
N GLU A 34 6.34 30.89 2.82
CA GLU A 34 5.56 30.84 4.07
C GLU A 34 4.13 31.31 3.84
N LEU A 35 3.96 32.53 3.31
CA LEU A 35 2.68 33.14 2.96
C LEU A 35 2.06 32.54 1.68
N ASN A 36 2.80 31.66 0.99
CA ASN A 36 2.44 31.02 -0.28
C ASN A 36 2.06 32.03 -1.37
N LEU A 37 2.87 33.07 -1.54
CA LEU A 37 2.64 34.12 -2.53
C LEU A 37 3.29 33.76 -3.87
N PRO A 38 2.58 33.95 -5.00
CA PRO A 38 3.04 33.52 -6.31
C PRO A 38 3.91 34.58 -6.98
N THR A 39 4.63 34.18 -8.04
CA THR A 39 5.29 35.10 -8.98
C THR A 39 4.35 35.70 -10.03
N ASN A 40 3.25 35.02 -10.36
CA ASN A 40 2.29 35.46 -11.37
C ASN A 40 0.84 35.12 -10.99
N SER A 41 -0.11 35.83 -11.59
CA SER A 41 -1.54 35.52 -11.48
C SER A 41 -1.90 34.23 -12.25
N SER A 42 -3.11 33.70 -12.03
CA SER A 42 -3.60 32.51 -12.73
C SER A 42 -5.12 32.46 -12.81
N LEU A 43 -5.66 31.61 -13.70
CA LEU A 43 -7.10 31.45 -13.91
C LEU A 43 -7.48 29.97 -14.06
N SER A 44 -8.53 29.55 -13.36
CA SER A 44 -9.07 28.19 -13.41
C SER A 44 -10.58 28.13 -13.56
N VAL A 45 -11.05 27.10 -14.26
CA VAL A 45 -12.45 26.69 -14.27
C VAL A 45 -12.69 25.79 -13.06
N THR A 46 -13.74 26.06 -12.29
CA THR A 46 -14.24 25.20 -11.20
C THR A 46 -15.12 24.11 -11.80
N LEU A 47 -14.91 22.84 -11.41
CA LEU A 47 -15.64 21.69 -11.95
C LEU A 47 -16.87 21.34 -11.08
N SER A 48 -17.83 20.61 -11.67
CA SER A 48 -19.06 20.20 -10.99
C SER A 48 -18.82 19.24 -9.82
N GLN A 49 -19.36 19.60 -8.65
CA GLN A 49 -19.35 18.77 -7.43
C GLN A 49 -20.22 17.51 -7.54
N ALA A 50 -21.10 17.42 -8.54
CA ALA A 50 -21.82 16.18 -8.85
C ALA A 50 -20.86 15.07 -9.32
N ASP A 51 -19.73 15.44 -9.94
CA ASP A 51 -18.73 14.52 -10.46
C ASP A 51 -17.49 14.45 -9.55
N LEU A 52 -16.98 15.60 -9.09
CA LEU A 52 -15.72 15.70 -8.35
C LEU A 52 -15.86 16.63 -7.13
N ARG A 53 -16.05 16.03 -5.95
CA ARG A 53 -16.18 16.73 -4.66
C ARG A 53 -15.26 16.16 -3.58
N THR A 54 -14.73 17.05 -2.74
CA THR A 54 -14.25 16.70 -1.40
C THR A 54 -15.33 17.08 -0.39
N LEU A 55 -15.78 16.14 0.43
CA LEU A 55 -16.62 16.41 1.61
C LEU A 55 -15.71 16.55 2.83
N THR A 56 -15.96 17.55 3.67
CA THR A 56 -15.28 17.72 4.97
C THR A 56 -16.30 18.02 6.06
N THR A 57 -16.27 17.23 7.13
CA THR A 57 -16.98 17.49 8.39
C THR A 57 -15.97 18.02 9.41
N ALA A 58 -16.17 19.25 9.89
CA ALA A 58 -15.40 19.84 10.99
C ALA A 58 -16.24 19.84 12.27
N SER A 59 -15.62 19.60 13.42
CA SER A 59 -16.30 19.58 14.73
C SER A 59 -15.40 20.05 15.87
N CYS A 60 -15.99 20.60 16.94
CA CYS A 60 -15.29 21.00 18.15
C CYS A 60 -16.12 20.76 19.42
N SER A 61 -15.43 20.49 20.54
CA SER A 61 -16.03 20.24 21.86
C SER A 61 -14.96 20.33 22.96
N ASP A 62 -15.35 20.78 24.16
CA ASP A 62 -14.50 20.73 25.36
C ASP A 62 -14.14 19.29 25.80
N SER A 63 -14.87 18.28 25.30
CA SER A 63 -14.56 16.86 25.54
C SER A 63 -13.32 16.36 24.80
N PHE A 64 -12.81 17.10 23.80
CA PHE A 64 -11.70 16.66 22.94
C PHE A 64 -10.32 17.00 23.54
N ARG A 65 -9.91 16.22 24.55
CA ARG A 65 -8.70 16.48 25.38
C ARG A 65 -7.33 16.27 24.71
N HIS A 66 -7.27 15.80 23.47
CA HIS A 66 -6.02 15.36 22.82
C HIS A 66 -5.52 16.29 21.69
N GLY A 67 -6.02 17.54 21.64
CA GLY A 67 -5.66 18.49 20.58
C GLY A 67 -6.38 18.22 19.26
N ASP A 68 -5.93 18.91 18.20
CA ASP A 68 -6.56 18.83 16.89
C ASP A 68 -6.25 17.50 16.18
N SER A 69 -7.20 17.01 15.36
CA SER A 69 -7.00 15.80 14.55
C SER A 69 -7.66 15.94 13.18
N LEU A 70 -6.96 15.50 12.13
CA LEU A 70 -7.48 15.39 10.77
C LEU A 70 -7.52 13.92 10.34
N THR A 71 -8.60 13.50 9.70
CA THR A 71 -8.76 12.19 9.06
C THR A 71 -9.09 12.40 7.58
N LEU A 72 -8.38 11.72 6.68
CA LEU A 72 -8.47 11.92 5.23
C LEU A 72 -8.65 10.57 4.51
N ASN A 73 -9.86 10.33 4.00
CA ASN A 73 -10.32 9.06 3.41
C ASN A 73 -10.22 7.87 4.39
N GLY A 74 -10.50 8.10 5.67
CA GLY A 74 -10.40 7.11 6.75
C GLY A 74 -9.05 7.11 7.50
N GLU A 75 -7.96 7.51 6.86
CA GLU A 75 -6.62 7.52 7.47
C GLU A 75 -6.35 8.78 8.32
N PRO A 76 -5.71 8.68 9.50
CA PRO A 76 -5.27 9.84 10.25
C PRO A 76 -4.16 10.60 9.50
N ALA A 77 -4.33 11.90 9.33
CA ALA A 77 -3.40 12.79 8.64
C ALA A 77 -2.76 13.77 9.63
N ASP A 78 -1.44 13.98 9.51
CA ASP A 78 -0.72 14.89 10.39
C ASP A 78 -1.25 16.34 10.30
N VAL A 79 -1.54 16.90 11.47
CA VAL A 79 -1.93 18.30 11.64
C VAL A 79 -0.78 19.19 12.10
N SER A 80 0.37 18.63 12.52
CA SER A 80 1.53 19.40 12.99
C SER A 80 2.19 20.22 11.87
N GLY A 81 2.11 19.73 10.63
CA GLY A 81 2.60 20.42 9.45
C GLY A 81 2.15 21.89 9.36
N ALA A 82 3.13 22.80 9.25
CA ALA A 82 2.96 24.25 9.36
C ALA A 82 1.85 24.85 8.47
N ARG A 83 1.54 24.21 7.33
CA ARG A 83 0.47 24.62 6.40
C ARG A 83 -0.93 24.44 6.99
N THR A 84 -1.17 23.35 7.70
CA THR A 84 -2.43 23.07 8.39
C THR A 84 -2.57 23.96 9.64
N GLN A 85 -1.49 24.10 10.41
CA GLN A 85 -1.42 25.01 11.56
C GLN A 85 -1.64 26.48 11.19
N ALA A 86 -1.14 26.95 10.04
CA ALA A 86 -1.40 28.30 9.55
C ALA A 86 -2.90 28.56 9.34
N CYS A 87 -3.62 27.63 8.68
CA CYS A 87 -5.07 27.72 8.52
C CYS A 87 -5.80 27.71 9.87
N PHE A 88 -5.49 26.77 10.77
CA PHE A 88 -6.15 26.68 12.07
C PHE A 88 -5.92 27.94 12.93
N ARG A 89 -4.68 28.46 12.95
CA ARG A 89 -4.32 29.68 13.67
C ARG A 89 -5.11 30.90 13.18
N GLU A 90 -5.20 31.10 11.87
CA GLU A 90 -5.91 32.25 11.28
C GLU A 90 -7.44 32.14 11.46
N LEU A 91 -8.02 30.93 11.33
CA LEU A 91 -9.44 30.69 11.57
C LEU A 91 -9.81 30.86 13.06
N ARG A 92 -8.99 30.35 13.97
CA ARG A 92 -9.13 30.61 15.42
C ARG A 92 -8.97 32.09 15.75
N ALA A 93 -8.01 32.79 15.17
CA ALA A 93 -7.81 34.22 15.39
C ALA A 93 -8.97 35.08 14.86
N ARG A 94 -9.70 34.61 13.84
CA ARG A 94 -10.97 35.24 13.38
C ARG A 94 -12.12 34.93 14.35
N ARG A 95 -12.28 33.67 14.74
CA ARG A 95 -13.33 33.25 15.69
C ARG A 95 -13.17 33.92 17.07
N ALA A 96 -11.95 34.00 17.61
CA ALA A 96 -11.65 34.65 18.88
C ALA A 96 -11.98 36.16 18.87
N ARG A 97 -11.86 36.84 17.71
CA ARG A 97 -12.29 38.24 17.56
C ARG A 97 -13.82 38.41 17.66
N LEU A 98 -14.60 37.42 17.20
CA LEU A 98 -16.06 37.40 17.37
C LEU A 98 -16.43 37.11 18.83
N GLU A 99 -15.79 36.13 19.46
CA GLU A 99 -16.00 35.76 20.87
C GLU A 99 -15.57 36.86 21.85
N ALA A 100 -14.64 37.73 21.46
CA ALA A 100 -14.27 38.93 22.21
C ALA A 100 -15.23 40.12 22.01
N ALA A 101 -15.96 40.16 20.89
CA ALA A 101 -16.95 41.19 20.60
C ALA A 101 -18.35 40.85 21.15
N ASP A 102 -18.71 39.57 21.19
CA ASP A 102 -19.95 39.06 21.76
C ASP A 102 -19.66 37.93 22.78
N PRO A 103 -19.64 38.26 24.09
CA PRO A 103 -19.41 37.28 25.17
C PRO A 103 -20.51 36.22 25.34
N SER A 104 -21.64 36.31 24.62
CA SER A 104 -22.68 35.27 24.63
C SER A 104 -22.33 34.06 23.76
N LEU A 105 -21.34 34.20 22.86
CA LEU A 105 -20.92 33.14 21.96
C LEU A 105 -20.08 32.06 22.67
N PRO A 106 -20.29 30.75 22.36
CA PRO A 106 -19.43 29.69 22.87
C PRO A 106 -17.96 29.86 22.43
N ARG A 107 -17.02 29.56 23.32
CA ARG A 107 -15.56 29.69 23.10
C ARG A 107 -14.97 28.57 22.23
N MET A 108 -15.46 28.47 21.01
CA MET A 108 -15.05 27.49 20.00
C MET A 108 -13.61 27.71 19.50
N SER A 109 -13.05 28.92 19.64
CA SER A 109 -11.66 29.20 19.26
C SER A 109 -10.64 28.41 20.11
N THR A 110 -10.94 28.21 21.39
CA THR A 110 -10.09 27.45 22.34
C THR A 110 -10.36 25.95 22.36
N MET A 111 -11.46 25.47 21.77
CA MET A 111 -11.75 24.04 21.66
C MET A 111 -10.85 23.37 20.61
N ALA A 112 -10.53 22.09 20.83
CA ALA A 112 -9.84 21.27 19.84
C ALA A 112 -10.76 20.95 18.64
N LEU A 113 -10.17 20.90 17.45
CA LEU A 113 -10.84 20.62 16.18
C LEU A 113 -10.66 19.16 15.77
N ARG A 114 -11.76 18.42 15.62
CA ARG A 114 -11.77 17.10 14.95
C ARG A 114 -12.38 17.25 13.57
N ILE A 115 -11.62 16.88 12.55
CA ILE A 115 -11.99 17.09 11.15
C ILE A 115 -11.84 15.78 10.38
N VAL A 116 -12.90 15.37 9.68
CA VAL A 116 -12.91 14.18 8.82
C VAL A 116 -13.23 14.61 7.39
N SER A 117 -12.49 14.11 6.41
CA SER A 117 -12.64 14.50 5.01
C SER A 117 -12.49 13.33 4.05
N GLU A 118 -13.34 13.28 3.02
CA GLU A 118 -13.37 12.21 2.00
C GLU A 118 -13.46 12.80 0.59
N ASN A 119 -12.78 12.18 -0.37
CA ASN A 119 -12.84 12.53 -1.79
C ASN A 119 -13.62 11.45 -2.56
N ASN A 120 -14.54 11.84 -3.44
CA ASN A 120 -15.21 10.86 -4.34
C ASN A 120 -14.33 10.44 -5.55
N PHE A 121 -13.07 10.86 -5.59
CA PHE A 121 -12.10 10.58 -6.66
C PHE A 121 -10.77 10.05 -6.09
N PRO A 122 -10.04 9.15 -6.78
CA PRO A 122 -8.88 8.50 -6.21
C PRO A 122 -7.73 9.49 -5.95
N THR A 123 -7.19 9.50 -4.72
CA THR A 123 -6.07 10.38 -4.33
C THR A 123 -4.83 10.16 -5.21
N ALA A 124 -4.62 8.95 -5.72
CA ALA A 124 -3.55 8.60 -6.66
C ALA A 124 -3.76 9.16 -8.08
N ALA A 125 -5.00 9.45 -8.50
CA ALA A 125 -5.34 9.85 -9.87
C ALA A 125 -4.86 11.27 -10.24
N GLY A 126 -4.00 11.91 -9.44
CA GLY A 126 -3.30 13.15 -9.78
C GLY A 126 -4.15 14.43 -9.81
N LEU A 127 -5.48 14.33 -9.70
CA LEU A 127 -6.47 15.41 -9.80
C LEU A 127 -6.49 16.35 -8.58
N ALA A 128 -5.37 17.00 -8.30
CA ALA A 128 -5.25 18.17 -7.42
C ALA A 128 -6.01 18.11 -6.08
N SER A 129 -6.09 16.92 -5.46
CA SER A 129 -6.84 16.64 -4.22
C SER A 129 -6.53 17.64 -3.08
N SER A 130 -5.26 18.04 -2.96
CA SER A 130 -4.79 19.06 -2.01
C SER A 130 -5.33 20.48 -2.24
N ALA A 131 -6.05 20.76 -3.33
CA ALA A 131 -6.71 22.05 -3.56
C ALA A 131 -8.17 22.01 -3.07
N ALA A 132 -8.93 20.98 -3.45
CA ALA A 132 -10.29 20.79 -2.96
C ALA A 132 -10.32 20.51 -1.45
N GLY A 133 -9.41 19.68 -0.94
CA GLY A 133 -9.32 19.37 0.49
C GLY A 133 -9.03 20.60 1.37
N PHE A 134 -8.09 21.48 0.99
CA PHE A 134 -7.83 22.70 1.77
C PHE A 134 -8.96 23.74 1.63
N ALA A 135 -9.70 23.76 0.51
CA ALA A 135 -10.89 24.60 0.36
C ALA A 135 -12.06 24.11 1.23
N ALA A 136 -12.35 22.80 1.21
CA ALA A 136 -13.36 22.18 2.06
C ALA A 136 -13.01 22.32 3.55
N LEU A 137 -11.74 22.12 3.93
CA LEU A 137 -11.22 22.35 5.27
C LEU A 137 -11.49 23.77 5.78
N VAL A 138 -11.05 24.78 5.03
CA VAL A 138 -11.21 26.19 5.42
C VAL A 138 -12.69 26.57 5.47
N ARG A 139 -13.51 26.08 4.53
CA ARG A 139 -14.93 26.42 4.50
C ARG A 139 -15.73 25.71 5.61
N ALA A 140 -15.53 24.41 5.85
CA ALA A 140 -16.21 23.68 6.92
C ALA A 140 -15.87 24.23 8.32
N VAL A 141 -14.63 24.66 8.55
CA VAL A 141 -14.25 25.34 9.81
C VAL A 141 -14.82 26.76 9.88
N ALA A 142 -14.90 27.50 8.76
CA ALA A 142 -15.54 28.81 8.74
C ALA A 142 -17.06 28.74 8.97
N ASP A 143 -17.74 27.73 8.41
CA ASP A 143 -19.16 27.44 8.62
C ASP A 143 -19.42 27.02 10.08
N LEU A 144 -18.58 26.13 10.65
CA LEU A 144 -18.60 25.73 12.07
C LEU A 144 -18.46 26.93 13.00
N TYR A 145 -17.48 27.80 12.74
CA TYR A 145 -17.21 29.01 13.51
C TYR A 145 -18.17 30.18 13.21
N ARG A 146 -19.07 30.03 12.23
CA ARG A 146 -20.01 31.06 11.73
C ARG A 146 -19.30 32.39 11.41
N LEU A 147 -18.17 32.31 10.69
CA LEU A 147 -17.40 33.50 10.34
C LEU A 147 -18.14 34.36 9.29
N PRO A 148 -18.27 35.68 9.47
CA PRO A 148 -18.91 36.58 8.51
C PRO A 148 -17.96 37.01 7.35
N ASP A 149 -16.88 36.27 7.11
CA ASP A 149 -15.90 36.58 6.07
C ASP A 149 -16.40 36.19 4.68
N SER A 150 -16.21 37.06 3.68
CA SER A 150 -16.47 36.73 2.27
C SER A 150 -15.57 35.57 1.79
N PRO A 151 -15.97 34.83 0.73
CA PRO A 151 -15.12 33.79 0.15
C PRO A 151 -13.72 34.30 -0.26
N GLU A 152 -13.60 35.56 -0.69
CA GLU A 152 -12.33 36.24 -0.98
C GLU A 152 -11.45 36.33 0.27
N ARG A 153 -12.02 36.73 1.41
CA ARG A 153 -11.33 36.87 2.70
C ARG A 153 -10.97 35.51 3.30
N LEU A 154 -11.71 34.45 2.99
CA LEU A 154 -11.34 33.06 3.28
C LEU A 154 -10.28 32.54 2.30
N SER A 155 -10.19 33.07 1.08
CA SER A 155 -9.21 32.68 0.06
C SER A 155 -7.76 32.92 0.49
N VAL A 156 -7.51 33.99 1.27
CA VAL A 156 -6.22 34.27 1.94
C VAL A 156 -5.80 33.11 2.86
N VAL A 157 -6.76 32.53 3.61
CA VAL A 157 -6.52 31.41 4.51
C VAL A 157 -6.24 30.13 3.74
N ALA A 158 -7.08 29.84 2.73
CA ALA A 158 -6.92 28.67 1.87
C ALA A 158 -5.59 28.70 1.10
N ARG A 159 -5.11 29.88 0.70
CA ARG A 159 -3.78 30.07 0.07
C ARG A 159 -2.63 29.62 0.96
N GLN A 160 -2.63 30.00 2.25
CA GLN A 160 -1.58 29.62 3.20
C GLN A 160 -1.51 28.09 3.40
N GLY A 161 -2.67 27.42 3.45
CA GLY A 161 -2.73 25.97 3.45
C GLY A 161 -2.25 25.37 2.12
N SER A 162 -2.78 25.87 1.00
CA SER A 162 -2.47 25.38 -0.35
C SER A 162 -2.83 26.43 -1.39
N GLY A 163 -1.83 27.07 -2.03
CA GLY A 163 -2.02 28.21 -2.92
C GLY A 163 -3.23 28.10 -3.88
N SER A 164 -3.32 27.03 -4.65
CA SER A 164 -4.42 26.78 -5.61
C SER A 164 -5.79 26.40 -4.99
N ALA A 165 -5.90 26.27 -3.67
CA ALA A 165 -7.16 26.06 -2.95
C ALA A 165 -7.98 27.35 -2.82
N CYS A 166 -7.33 28.52 -2.86
CA CYS A 166 -8.04 29.82 -2.82
C CYS A 166 -9.11 29.90 -3.93
N ARG A 167 -8.79 29.40 -5.14
CA ARG A 167 -9.71 29.36 -6.29
C ARG A 167 -10.81 28.30 -6.20
N SER A 168 -10.69 27.30 -5.31
CA SER A 168 -11.74 26.30 -5.05
C SER A 168 -12.79 26.78 -4.04
N LEU A 169 -12.68 28.01 -3.50
CA LEU A 169 -13.72 28.62 -2.67
C LEU A 169 -14.82 29.33 -3.48
N MET A 170 -14.73 29.33 -4.82
CA MET A 170 -15.62 30.05 -5.73
C MET A 170 -16.00 29.19 -6.95
N GLY A 171 -17.18 29.47 -7.52
CA GLY A 171 -17.71 28.80 -8.70
C GLY A 171 -17.28 29.43 -10.03
N GLY A 172 -17.52 28.73 -11.13
CA GLY A 172 -17.31 29.27 -12.48
C GLY A 172 -15.84 29.43 -12.86
N TYR A 173 -15.46 30.67 -13.22
CA TYR A 173 -14.16 31.05 -13.75
C TYR A 173 -13.46 31.95 -12.73
N VAL A 174 -12.46 31.41 -12.06
CA VAL A 174 -11.85 32.02 -10.87
C VAL A 174 -10.39 32.35 -11.14
N ALA A 175 -10.04 33.62 -10.98
CA ALA A 175 -8.66 34.09 -10.96
C ALA A 175 -8.05 33.98 -9.55
N TRP A 176 -6.74 33.78 -9.47
CA TRP A 176 -5.95 34.11 -8.29
C TRP A 176 -5.03 35.26 -8.67
N ARG A 177 -5.24 36.40 -8.03
CA ARG A 177 -4.43 37.62 -8.21
C ARG A 177 -3.12 37.46 -7.46
N ALA A 178 -2.00 37.79 -8.10
CA ALA A 178 -0.69 37.63 -7.47
C ALA A 178 -0.52 38.49 -6.22
N GLY A 179 -1.11 39.70 -6.21
CA GLY A 179 -0.85 40.73 -5.21
C GLY A 179 0.56 41.29 -5.32
N GLU A 180 0.76 42.51 -4.84
CA GLU A 180 2.05 43.22 -4.83
C GLU A 180 2.58 43.40 -3.40
N ARG A 181 1.69 43.40 -2.39
CA ARG A 181 2.06 43.56 -0.98
C ARG A 181 2.90 42.39 -0.48
N HIS A 182 3.81 42.71 0.45
CA HIS A 182 4.61 41.73 1.18
C HIS A 182 3.81 40.99 2.27
N ASP A 183 2.77 41.62 2.86
CA ASP A 183 1.85 40.93 3.77
C ASP A 183 0.91 39.94 3.06
N GLY A 184 0.82 40.03 1.73
CA GLY A 184 0.01 39.14 0.92
C GLY A 184 -1.49 39.24 1.14
N LEU A 185 -2.01 40.33 1.72
CA LEU A 185 -3.45 40.50 1.96
C LEU A 185 -4.25 40.80 0.68
N ASP A 186 -3.56 41.19 -0.40
CA ASP A 186 -4.08 41.42 -1.74
C ASP A 186 -4.01 40.19 -2.67
N SER A 187 -3.27 39.13 -2.28
CA SER A 187 -3.16 37.89 -3.05
C SER A 187 -4.37 36.98 -2.82
N VAL A 188 -5.51 37.38 -3.38
CA VAL A 188 -6.84 36.75 -3.22
C VAL A 188 -7.30 36.00 -4.46
N ALA A 189 -8.31 35.15 -4.28
CA ALA A 189 -9.15 34.64 -5.37
C ALA A 189 -10.27 35.64 -5.72
N ASP A 190 -10.64 35.67 -7.00
CA ASP A 190 -11.50 36.66 -7.64
C ASP A 190 -12.33 35.98 -8.75
N VAL A 191 -13.61 36.37 -8.92
CA VAL A 191 -14.53 35.73 -9.88
C VAL A 191 -14.55 36.51 -11.19
N VAL A 192 -13.92 35.95 -12.23
CA VAL A 192 -13.93 36.50 -13.59
C VAL A 192 -15.30 36.34 -14.23
N ALA A 193 -15.97 35.21 -13.98
CA ALA A 193 -17.36 34.96 -14.36
C ALA A 193 -17.96 33.80 -13.53
N PRO A 194 -19.25 33.84 -13.14
CA PRO A 194 -19.92 32.71 -12.47
C PRO A 194 -20.13 31.52 -13.43
N ALA A 195 -20.47 30.33 -12.91
CA ALA A 195 -20.70 29.16 -13.77
C ALA A 195 -21.91 29.36 -14.72
N SER A 196 -22.93 30.10 -14.25
CA SER A 196 -24.08 30.53 -15.04
C SER A 196 -23.76 31.47 -16.20
N HIS A 197 -22.55 32.03 -16.29
CA HIS A 197 -22.13 32.84 -17.45
C HIS A 197 -21.76 31.99 -18.67
N TRP A 198 -21.30 30.75 -18.51
CA TRP A 198 -20.94 29.88 -19.64
C TRP A 198 -21.28 28.40 -19.34
N PRO A 199 -22.55 28.08 -19.06
CA PRO A 199 -22.99 26.76 -18.60
C PRO A 199 -22.82 25.65 -19.65
N GLU A 200 -22.54 25.98 -20.91
CA GLU A 200 -22.26 25.07 -22.02
C GLU A 200 -20.88 24.40 -21.92
N MET A 201 -19.96 24.94 -21.10
CA MET A 201 -18.57 24.46 -20.97
C MET A 201 -18.50 23.07 -20.32
N ARG A 202 -17.95 22.09 -21.04
CA ARG A 202 -17.74 20.70 -20.62
C ARG A 202 -16.25 20.38 -20.51
N ALA A 203 -15.92 19.36 -19.73
CA ALA A 203 -14.57 18.84 -19.58
C ALA A 203 -14.54 17.31 -19.57
N LEU A 204 -13.66 16.73 -20.39
CA LEU A 204 -13.36 15.30 -20.46
C LEU A 204 -11.98 15.07 -19.86
N ILE A 205 -11.90 14.35 -18.75
CA ILE A 205 -10.64 14.00 -18.10
C ILE A 205 -10.24 12.60 -18.53
N LEU A 206 -9.08 12.48 -19.19
CA LEU A 206 -8.43 11.22 -19.51
C LEU A 206 -7.44 10.90 -18.38
N VAL A 207 -7.81 9.98 -17.50
CA VAL A 207 -6.95 9.53 -16.39
C VAL A 207 -5.99 8.50 -16.95
N VAL A 208 -4.71 8.87 -17.04
CA VAL A 208 -3.66 7.99 -17.55
C VAL A 208 -3.21 7.05 -16.43
N SER A 209 -2.98 5.77 -16.74
CA SER A 209 -2.42 4.81 -15.80
C SER A 209 -1.04 5.27 -15.35
N ALA A 210 -0.91 5.62 -14.06
CA ALA A 210 0.24 6.35 -13.55
C ALA A 210 1.01 5.53 -12.52
N ALA A 211 2.31 5.34 -12.78
CA ALA A 211 3.27 5.02 -11.74
C ALA A 211 3.33 6.15 -10.70
N LYS A 212 3.88 5.85 -9.51
CA LYS A 212 4.04 6.81 -8.41
C LYS A 212 4.86 8.02 -8.89
N LYS A 213 4.36 9.24 -8.69
CA LYS A 213 4.97 10.47 -9.25
C LYS A 213 6.39 10.68 -8.70
N ASP A 214 7.40 10.69 -9.60
CA ASP A 214 8.82 10.85 -9.25
C ASP A 214 9.13 12.21 -8.59
N VAL A 215 8.40 13.26 -9.00
CA VAL A 215 8.63 14.63 -8.53
C VAL A 215 7.35 15.24 -7.95
N SER A 216 7.36 15.48 -6.63
CA SER A 216 6.35 16.33 -6.01
C SER A 216 6.44 17.75 -6.56
N SER A 217 5.32 18.35 -6.95
CA SER A 217 5.32 19.64 -7.65
C SER A 217 5.85 20.80 -6.81
N THR A 218 6.01 20.61 -5.49
CA THR A 218 6.68 21.55 -4.58
C THR A 218 8.21 21.50 -4.71
N SER A 219 8.81 20.32 -4.89
CA SER A 219 10.24 20.23 -5.20
C SER A 219 10.54 20.48 -6.68
N GLY A 220 9.56 20.30 -7.57
CA GLY A 220 9.66 20.67 -8.99
C GLY A 220 9.65 22.18 -9.22
N MET A 221 8.66 22.89 -8.66
CA MET A 221 8.53 24.35 -8.83
C MET A 221 9.80 25.10 -8.43
N GLN A 222 10.42 24.72 -7.32
CA GLN A 222 11.50 25.48 -6.70
C GLN A 222 12.79 25.35 -7.52
N ARG A 223 13.14 24.11 -7.92
CA ARG A 223 14.26 23.85 -8.83
C ARG A 223 14.15 24.64 -10.14
N THR A 224 12.93 24.86 -10.64
CA THR A 224 12.76 25.58 -11.91
C THR A 224 12.94 27.08 -11.77
N VAL A 225 12.52 27.68 -10.65
CA VAL A 225 12.87 29.07 -10.31
C VAL A 225 14.39 29.26 -10.23
N GLU A 226 15.09 28.23 -9.77
CA GLU A 226 16.54 28.23 -9.55
C GLU A 226 17.38 27.89 -10.79
N SER A 227 16.79 27.33 -11.87
CA SER A 227 17.56 26.79 -13.00
C SER A 227 17.03 27.06 -14.42
N SER A 228 15.74 27.38 -14.61
CA SER A 228 15.20 27.63 -15.96
C SER A 228 15.42 29.07 -16.41
N GLY A 229 16.05 29.25 -17.57
CA GLY A 229 16.15 30.55 -18.22
C GLY A 229 14.79 31.03 -18.74
N LEU A 230 14.02 30.13 -19.35
CA LEU A 230 12.72 30.44 -19.97
C LEU A 230 11.67 30.90 -18.94
N PHE A 231 11.75 30.43 -17.70
CA PHE A 231 10.76 30.75 -16.67
C PHE A 231 10.71 32.26 -16.34
N SER A 232 11.86 32.94 -16.38
CA SER A 232 11.94 34.39 -16.13
C SER A 232 11.08 35.19 -17.11
N GLN A 233 11.22 34.92 -18.41
CA GLN A 233 10.44 35.53 -19.48
C GLN A 233 8.96 35.14 -19.41
N ARG A 234 8.66 33.88 -19.05
CA ARG A 234 7.26 33.42 -18.87
C ARG A 234 6.51 34.24 -17.83
N VAL A 235 7.12 34.49 -16.67
CA VAL A 235 6.52 35.29 -15.59
C VAL A 235 6.33 36.75 -16.00
N SER A 236 7.35 37.36 -16.62
CA SER A 236 7.35 38.80 -16.89
C SER A 236 6.48 39.25 -18.06
N SER A 237 6.34 38.44 -19.12
CA SER A 237 5.63 38.86 -20.34
C SER A 237 4.51 37.91 -20.80
N VAL A 238 4.73 36.59 -20.73
CA VAL A 238 3.78 35.61 -21.29
C VAL A 238 2.51 35.50 -20.44
N VAL A 239 2.63 35.29 -19.12
CA VAL A 239 1.46 35.11 -18.26
C VAL A 239 0.59 36.36 -18.14
N PRO A 240 1.11 37.60 -17.98
CA PRO A 240 0.27 38.80 -17.95
C PRO A 240 -0.60 38.97 -19.21
N ALA A 241 -0.02 38.76 -20.40
CA ALA A 241 -0.76 38.81 -21.66
C ALA A 241 -1.82 37.69 -21.76
N ASN A 242 -1.45 36.45 -21.41
CA ASN A 242 -2.36 35.30 -21.43
C ASN A 242 -3.50 35.43 -20.40
N MET A 243 -3.27 36.06 -19.25
CA MET A 243 -4.33 36.40 -18.29
C MET A 243 -5.35 37.37 -18.90
N MET A 244 -4.90 38.46 -19.54
CA MET A 244 -5.79 39.44 -20.17
C MET A 244 -6.60 38.80 -21.31
N ALA A 245 -5.95 38.05 -22.19
CA ALA A 245 -6.59 37.35 -23.30
C ALA A 245 -7.62 36.30 -22.82
N MET A 246 -7.29 35.53 -21.77
CA MET A 246 -8.20 34.55 -21.18
C MET A 246 -9.43 35.22 -20.54
N GLU A 247 -9.25 36.31 -19.79
CA GLU A 247 -10.37 37.04 -19.21
C GLU A 247 -11.30 37.64 -20.28
N GLN A 248 -10.74 38.16 -21.38
CA GLN A 248 -11.52 38.64 -22.52
C GLN A 248 -12.29 37.51 -23.19
N ALA A 249 -11.63 36.37 -23.47
CA ALA A 249 -12.25 35.19 -24.08
C ALA A 249 -13.42 34.66 -23.24
N ILE A 250 -13.26 34.56 -21.92
CA ILE A 250 -14.33 34.12 -21.00
C ILE A 250 -15.49 35.12 -20.99
N LYS A 251 -15.21 36.43 -20.89
CA LYS A 251 -16.25 37.47 -20.88
C LYS A 251 -17.03 37.50 -22.21
N ALA A 252 -16.36 37.27 -23.34
CA ALA A 252 -16.97 37.19 -24.68
C ALA A 252 -17.59 35.81 -25.03
N ARG A 253 -17.33 34.76 -24.25
CA ARG A 253 -17.61 33.34 -24.58
C ARG A 253 -16.93 32.86 -25.88
N ASP A 254 -15.78 33.44 -26.21
CA ASP A 254 -14.96 33.02 -27.36
C ASP A 254 -14.21 31.73 -27.02
N PHE A 255 -14.75 30.60 -27.47
CA PHE A 255 -14.13 29.30 -27.25
C PHE A 255 -12.80 29.13 -28.02
N ALA A 256 -12.63 29.73 -29.20
CA ALA A 256 -11.42 29.59 -29.99
C ALA A 256 -10.23 30.32 -29.33
N ALA A 257 -10.46 31.54 -28.82
CA ALA A 257 -9.46 32.27 -28.03
C ALA A 257 -9.17 31.57 -26.70
N PHE A 258 -10.21 31.12 -25.99
CA PHE A 258 -10.08 30.32 -24.75
C PHE A 258 -9.23 29.06 -24.98
N ALA A 259 -9.52 28.31 -26.04
CA ALA A 259 -8.83 27.08 -26.40
C ALA A 259 -7.36 27.32 -26.74
N LYS A 260 -7.09 28.29 -27.64
CA LYS A 260 -5.74 28.65 -28.07
C LYS A 260 -4.86 29.05 -26.89
N VAL A 261 -5.35 29.90 -25.98
CA VAL A 261 -4.60 30.30 -24.79
C VAL A 261 -4.42 29.13 -23.81
N THR A 262 -5.44 28.28 -23.62
CA THR A 262 -5.38 27.10 -22.74
C THR A 262 -4.32 26.08 -23.17
N MET A 263 -4.23 25.79 -24.47
CA MET A 263 -3.26 24.85 -25.04
C MET A 263 -1.85 25.46 -25.02
N ALA A 264 -1.70 26.73 -25.42
CA ALA A 264 -0.42 27.44 -25.36
C ALA A 264 0.14 27.56 -23.93
N GLU A 265 -0.71 27.85 -22.93
CA GLU A 265 -0.33 27.90 -21.51
C GLU A 265 0.08 26.53 -20.96
N SER A 266 -0.62 25.46 -21.38
CA SER A 266 -0.23 24.08 -21.05
C SER A 266 1.15 23.75 -21.60
N ASN A 267 1.40 24.06 -22.88
CA ASN A 267 2.68 23.80 -23.54
C ASN A 267 3.83 24.63 -22.94
N SER A 268 3.59 25.93 -22.71
CA SER A 268 4.58 26.85 -22.10
C SER A 268 4.96 26.44 -20.67
N PHE A 269 4.00 25.93 -19.88
CA PHE A 269 4.28 25.34 -18.56
C PHE A 269 5.22 24.14 -18.66
N HIS A 270 4.90 23.14 -19.51
CA HIS A 270 5.74 21.94 -19.65
C HIS A 270 7.09 22.21 -20.34
N ALA A 271 7.20 23.25 -21.17
CA ALA A 271 8.48 23.72 -21.70
C ALA A 271 9.41 24.23 -20.58
N CYS A 272 8.88 24.96 -19.58
CA CYS A 272 9.67 25.34 -18.41
C CYS A 272 10.05 24.11 -17.55
N CYS A 273 9.21 23.08 -17.48
CA CYS A 273 9.55 21.81 -16.83
C CYS A 273 10.73 21.09 -17.51
N LEU A 274 10.79 21.16 -18.85
CA LEU A 274 11.88 20.59 -19.64
C LEU A 274 13.19 21.41 -19.52
N ASP A 275 13.08 22.73 -19.42
CA ASP A 275 14.18 23.69 -19.21
C ASP A 275 14.69 23.73 -17.75
N THR A 276 14.20 22.85 -16.88
CA THR A 276 14.69 22.70 -15.50
C THR A 276 15.96 21.85 -15.46
N TYR A 277 16.86 22.07 -14.50
CA TYR A 277 17.98 21.16 -14.24
C TYR A 277 17.91 20.50 -12.85
N PRO A 278 17.85 19.16 -12.74
CA PRO A 278 17.55 18.19 -13.80
C PRO A 278 16.13 18.35 -14.38
N PRO A 279 15.90 17.94 -15.65
CA PRO A 279 14.62 18.14 -16.34
C PRO A 279 13.47 17.38 -15.69
N ILE A 280 12.27 17.96 -15.75
CA ILE A 280 11.05 17.44 -15.13
C ILE A 280 10.07 17.01 -16.21
N PHE A 281 9.88 15.71 -16.37
CA PHE A 281 8.93 15.13 -17.31
C PHE A 281 7.60 14.83 -16.62
N TYR A 282 6.55 15.57 -17.00
CA TYR A 282 5.16 15.26 -16.59
C TYR A 282 4.30 14.66 -17.72
N LEU A 283 4.69 14.87 -18.99
CA LEU A 283 4.00 14.37 -20.17
C LEU A 283 4.66 13.07 -20.67
N ASN A 284 3.90 11.98 -20.70
CA ASN A 284 4.32 10.71 -21.31
C ASN A 284 3.77 10.58 -22.74
N ASP A 285 3.99 9.44 -23.39
CA ASP A 285 3.53 9.21 -24.76
C ASP A 285 2.00 9.14 -24.90
N VAL A 286 1.30 8.74 -23.83
CA VAL A 286 -0.17 8.82 -23.75
C VAL A 286 -0.62 10.29 -23.72
N SER A 287 0.10 11.16 -23.00
CA SER A 287 -0.13 12.60 -23.02
C SER A 287 0.11 13.20 -24.42
N ARG A 288 1.18 12.76 -25.10
CA ARG A 288 1.50 13.19 -26.48
C ARG A 288 0.43 12.72 -27.49
N ALA A 289 -0.06 11.48 -27.36
CA ALA A 289 -1.17 10.97 -28.17
C ALA A 289 -2.48 11.74 -27.91
N ALA A 290 -2.77 12.12 -26.66
CA ALA A 290 -3.93 12.94 -26.33
C ALA A 290 -3.85 14.37 -26.90
N ILE A 291 -2.65 14.95 -27.02
CA ILE A 291 -2.42 16.22 -27.75
C ILE A 291 -2.73 16.02 -29.24
N GLY A 292 -2.12 15.02 -29.87
CA GLY A 292 -2.32 14.72 -31.29
C GLY A 292 -3.79 14.43 -31.63
N ALA A 293 -4.52 13.77 -30.73
CA ALA A 293 -5.95 13.53 -30.88
C ALA A 293 -6.79 14.81 -30.89
N VAL A 294 -6.52 15.76 -29.98
CA VAL A 294 -7.27 17.03 -29.92
C VAL A 294 -6.95 17.92 -31.12
N GLU A 295 -5.69 17.98 -31.57
CA GLU A 295 -5.34 18.73 -32.80
C GLU A 295 -5.97 18.08 -34.05
N ALA A 296 -6.03 16.74 -34.13
CA ALA A 296 -6.71 16.04 -35.22
C ALA A 296 -8.23 16.29 -35.22
N ILE A 297 -8.87 16.34 -34.04
CA ILE A 297 -10.30 16.69 -33.90
C ILE A 297 -10.56 18.14 -34.35
N ASN A 298 -9.72 19.08 -33.93
CA ASN A 298 -9.83 20.48 -34.36
C ASN A 298 -9.62 20.65 -35.88
N ALA A 299 -8.66 19.93 -36.46
CA ALA A 299 -8.43 19.93 -37.91
C ALA A 299 -9.61 19.33 -38.68
N ALA A 300 -10.18 18.22 -38.22
CA ALA A 300 -11.33 17.56 -38.84
C ALA A 300 -12.66 18.31 -38.67
N ALA A 301 -12.74 19.26 -37.74
CA ALA A 301 -13.88 20.16 -37.55
C ALA A 301 -13.72 21.52 -38.26
N GLU A 302 -12.59 21.75 -38.94
CA GLU A 302 -12.16 23.04 -39.53
C GLU A 302 -12.16 24.24 -38.55
N THR A 303 -12.38 23.98 -37.26
CA THR A 303 -12.65 24.95 -36.20
C THR A 303 -12.17 24.39 -34.87
N THR A 304 -11.80 25.26 -33.93
CA THR A 304 -11.30 24.83 -32.61
C THR A 304 -12.47 24.43 -31.72
N VAL A 305 -12.83 23.15 -31.70
CA VAL A 305 -13.94 22.56 -30.90
C VAL A 305 -13.48 21.90 -29.61
N ALA A 306 -12.17 21.62 -29.48
CA ALA A 306 -11.58 20.97 -28.32
C ALA A 306 -10.27 21.67 -27.87
N ALA A 307 -10.03 21.71 -26.56
CA ALA A 307 -8.84 22.33 -25.98
C ALA A 307 -8.22 21.45 -24.90
N TYR A 308 -7.01 20.93 -25.12
CA TYR A 308 -6.30 20.12 -24.12
C TYR A 308 -5.61 21.00 -23.07
N THR A 309 -5.48 20.47 -21.85
CA THR A 309 -4.62 21.05 -20.83
C THR A 309 -4.11 20.00 -19.85
N PHE A 310 -2.85 20.14 -19.42
CA PHE A 310 -2.16 19.21 -18.54
C PHE A 310 -1.66 19.92 -17.28
N ASP A 311 -1.86 19.32 -16.12
CA ASP A 311 -1.30 19.78 -14.85
C ASP A 311 0.04 19.04 -14.55
N ALA A 312 0.48 18.98 -13.30
CA ALA A 312 1.71 18.29 -12.91
C ALA A 312 1.53 16.75 -12.88
N GLY A 313 1.35 16.15 -14.06
CA GLY A 313 1.22 14.71 -14.32
C GLY A 313 0.60 14.43 -15.70
N PRO A 314 0.51 13.14 -16.12
CA PRO A 314 0.22 12.78 -17.52
C PRO A 314 -1.26 12.88 -17.94
N ASN A 315 -2.18 13.16 -17.02
CA ASN A 315 -3.62 13.24 -17.33
C ASN A 315 -3.93 14.43 -18.24
N CYS A 316 -4.65 14.16 -19.33
CA CYS A 316 -5.23 15.21 -20.17
C CYS A 316 -6.59 15.65 -19.60
N VAL A 317 -6.85 16.96 -19.59
CA VAL A 317 -8.19 17.52 -19.46
C VAL A 317 -8.53 18.21 -20.78
N VAL A 318 -9.55 17.74 -21.48
CA VAL A 318 -10.03 18.30 -22.75
C VAL A 318 -11.31 19.10 -22.47
N TYR A 319 -11.26 20.42 -22.66
CA TYR A 319 -12.46 21.26 -22.68
C TYR A 319 -13.12 21.23 -24.06
N TYR A 320 -14.45 21.33 -24.09
CA TYR A 320 -15.29 21.40 -25.28
C TYR A 320 -16.64 22.04 -24.89
N LEU A 321 -17.42 22.52 -25.86
CA LEU A 321 -18.80 22.98 -25.59
C LEU A 321 -19.79 21.82 -25.74
N GLN A 322 -20.94 21.92 -25.06
CA GLN A 322 -21.99 20.89 -25.14
C GLN A 322 -22.49 20.63 -26.58
N GLY A 323 -22.45 21.64 -27.48
CA GLY A 323 -22.80 21.45 -28.89
C GLY A 323 -21.87 20.48 -29.63
N ASP A 324 -20.57 20.61 -29.39
CA ASP A 324 -19.51 19.82 -30.05
C ASP A 324 -19.27 18.45 -29.41
N ALA A 325 -20.10 18.07 -28.42
CA ALA A 325 -19.98 16.83 -27.68
C ALA A 325 -20.02 15.59 -28.59
N SER A 326 -20.80 15.61 -29.66
CA SER A 326 -20.83 14.53 -30.67
C SER A 326 -19.47 14.38 -31.37
N THR A 327 -18.90 15.48 -31.87
CA THR A 327 -17.61 15.51 -32.57
C THR A 327 -16.46 15.04 -31.67
N VAL A 328 -16.37 15.58 -30.45
CA VAL A 328 -15.26 15.34 -29.52
C VAL A 328 -15.38 13.97 -28.85
N LEU A 329 -16.55 13.64 -28.27
CA LEU A 329 -16.73 12.34 -27.60
C LEU A 329 -16.80 11.20 -28.62
N GLY A 330 -17.33 11.44 -29.82
CA GLY A 330 -17.38 10.45 -30.90
C GLY A 330 -16.02 10.09 -31.50
N ALA A 331 -14.98 10.91 -31.30
CA ALA A 331 -13.61 10.58 -31.64
C ALA A 331 -12.92 9.73 -30.54
N PHE A 332 -13.14 10.06 -29.26
CA PHE A 332 -12.53 9.33 -28.14
C PHE A 332 -13.24 8.03 -27.76
N SER A 333 -14.56 7.95 -27.87
CA SER A 333 -15.36 6.80 -27.39
C SER A 333 -15.09 5.49 -28.15
N PRO A 334 -14.89 5.44 -29.48
CA PRO A 334 -14.56 4.19 -30.18
C PRO A 334 -13.15 3.68 -29.85
N VAL A 335 -12.22 4.59 -29.56
CA VAL A 335 -10.84 4.27 -29.18
C VAL A 335 -10.76 3.73 -27.75
N LEU A 336 -11.49 4.38 -26.83
CA LEU A 336 -11.54 4.05 -25.40
C LEU A 336 -12.74 3.15 -25.05
N ASP A 337 -13.17 2.30 -25.98
CA ASP A 337 -14.20 1.29 -25.72
C ASP A 337 -13.74 0.31 -24.64
N GLY A 338 -14.64 -0.03 -23.73
CA GLY A 338 -14.38 -0.78 -22.49
C GLY A 338 -13.80 0.05 -21.32
N VAL A 339 -13.39 1.31 -21.50
CA VAL A 339 -12.86 2.14 -20.40
C VAL A 339 -13.99 2.66 -19.52
N ALA A 340 -13.85 2.52 -18.20
CA ALA A 340 -14.88 2.94 -17.25
C ALA A 340 -15.03 4.47 -17.15
N GLY A 341 -16.27 4.94 -16.94
CA GLY A 341 -16.59 6.32 -16.54
C GLY A 341 -17.32 7.19 -17.58
N TRP A 342 -17.65 6.64 -18.75
CA TRP A 342 -18.62 7.25 -19.68
C TRP A 342 -20.02 7.33 -19.05
N LYS A 343 -20.76 8.40 -19.31
CA LYS A 343 -22.16 8.59 -18.85
C LYS A 343 -23.13 7.94 -19.84
N LYS A 344 -24.18 7.28 -19.31
CA LYS A 344 -25.11 6.45 -20.09
C LYS A 344 -25.84 7.21 -21.21
N ASP A 345 -26.14 8.48 -20.97
CA ASP A 345 -26.88 9.35 -21.90
C ASP A 345 -25.97 9.99 -22.96
N CYS A 346 -24.72 9.51 -23.09
CA CYS A 346 -23.67 10.10 -23.91
C CYS A 346 -23.00 9.10 -24.87
N HIS A 347 -23.74 8.10 -25.37
CA HIS A 347 -23.31 7.32 -26.54
C HIS A 347 -23.26 8.23 -27.78
N PRO A 348 -22.07 8.54 -28.34
CA PRO A 348 -21.98 9.54 -29.40
C PRO A 348 -22.48 9.00 -30.74
N THR A 349 -23.14 9.86 -31.52
CA THR A 349 -23.32 9.64 -32.95
C THR A 349 -21.94 9.63 -33.63
N ALA A 350 -21.79 8.88 -34.73
CA ALA A 350 -20.49 8.70 -35.39
C ALA A 350 -19.87 10.04 -35.82
N SER A 351 -18.68 10.35 -35.30
CA SER A 351 -17.90 11.54 -35.65
C SER A 351 -17.19 11.36 -37.00
N SER A 352 -17.02 12.45 -37.75
CA SER A 352 -16.17 12.50 -38.94
C SER A 352 -14.67 12.39 -38.60
N ALA A 353 -14.28 12.83 -37.40
CA ALA A 353 -12.91 12.82 -36.92
C ALA A 353 -12.45 11.41 -36.54
N ARG A 354 -11.83 10.68 -37.48
CA ARG A 354 -11.10 9.44 -37.19
C ARG A 354 -9.70 9.76 -36.67
N LEU A 355 -9.38 9.22 -35.50
CA LEU A 355 -8.02 9.27 -34.95
C LEU A 355 -7.11 8.30 -35.69
N ASP A 356 -5.83 8.67 -35.83
CA ASP A 356 -4.77 7.81 -36.36
C ASP A 356 -4.62 6.51 -35.52
N GLU A 357 -4.22 5.42 -36.16
CA GLU A 357 -4.14 4.10 -35.51
C GLU A 357 -3.08 4.06 -34.39
N GLY A 358 -1.94 4.74 -34.56
CA GLY A 358 -0.92 4.86 -33.51
C GLY A 358 -1.38 5.72 -32.34
N ILE A 359 -2.07 6.83 -32.61
CA ILE A 359 -2.72 7.66 -31.58
C ILE A 359 -3.77 6.84 -30.81
N ALA A 360 -4.62 6.09 -31.53
CA ALA A 360 -5.66 5.26 -30.95
C ALA A 360 -5.08 4.15 -30.06
N GLN A 361 -4.05 3.44 -30.54
CA GLN A 361 -3.39 2.37 -29.78
C GLN A 361 -2.72 2.92 -28.50
N ALA A 362 -2.02 4.05 -28.57
CA ALA A 362 -1.37 4.68 -27.43
C ALA A 362 -2.39 5.16 -26.36
N LEU A 363 -3.53 5.72 -26.78
CA LEU A 363 -4.61 6.10 -25.88
C LEU A 363 -5.27 4.88 -25.23
N LYS A 364 -5.58 3.83 -26.02
CA LYS A 364 -6.24 2.61 -25.52
C LYS A 364 -5.36 1.81 -24.55
N ALA A 365 -4.04 1.80 -24.74
CA ALA A 365 -3.10 1.18 -23.80
C ALA A 365 -2.86 2.02 -22.54
N GLY A 366 -3.05 3.33 -22.60
CA GLY A 366 -2.62 4.27 -21.57
C GLY A 366 -3.71 4.83 -20.64
N VAL A 367 -4.95 4.99 -21.12
CA VAL A 367 -6.04 5.62 -20.35
C VAL A 367 -6.77 4.57 -19.50
N SER A 368 -6.69 4.71 -18.17
CA SER A 368 -7.30 3.78 -17.21
C SER A 368 -8.75 4.11 -16.86
N ARG A 369 -9.14 5.39 -16.95
CA ARG A 369 -10.50 5.85 -16.65
C ARG A 369 -10.81 7.16 -17.37
N VAL A 370 -12.07 7.35 -17.75
CA VAL A 370 -12.61 8.63 -18.24
C VAL A 370 -13.46 9.29 -17.14
N ILE A 371 -13.45 10.62 -17.04
CA ILE A 371 -14.40 11.37 -16.19
C ILE A 371 -15.00 12.51 -17.01
N MET A 372 -16.32 12.49 -17.18
CA MET A 372 -17.08 13.50 -17.93
C MET A 372 -17.72 14.50 -16.96
N THR A 373 -17.37 15.78 -17.05
CA THR A 373 -17.89 16.83 -16.14
C THR A 373 -18.14 18.16 -16.86
N ALA A 374 -18.56 19.17 -16.09
CA ALA A 374 -18.94 20.50 -16.54
C ALA A 374 -18.34 21.58 -15.62
N VAL A 375 -18.43 22.84 -16.02
CA VAL A 375 -18.25 23.98 -15.09
C VAL A 375 -19.23 23.86 -13.92
N GLY A 376 -18.79 24.26 -12.72
CA GLY A 376 -19.53 24.04 -11.48
C GLY A 376 -19.41 25.17 -10.46
N GLU A 377 -20.29 25.12 -9.46
CA GLU A 377 -20.39 26.12 -8.40
C GLU A 377 -19.40 25.88 -7.24
N GLY A 378 -19.19 26.93 -6.45
CA GLY A 378 -18.31 26.95 -5.27
C GLY A 378 -18.83 26.09 -4.10
N PRO A 379 -18.07 26.01 -2.98
CA PRO A 379 -18.38 25.11 -1.87
C PRO A 379 -19.78 25.29 -1.29
N VAL A 380 -20.45 24.16 -1.01
CA VAL A 380 -21.84 24.11 -0.53
C VAL A 380 -21.90 23.41 0.83
N PRO A 381 -22.61 23.95 1.83
CA PRO A 381 -22.91 23.22 3.07
C PRO A 381 -23.66 21.90 2.79
N SER A 382 -23.44 20.90 3.64
CA SER A 382 -24.10 19.59 3.52
C SER A 382 -24.60 19.10 4.87
N GLU A 383 -25.77 18.45 4.88
CA GLU A 383 -26.29 17.72 6.04
C GLU A 383 -25.61 16.34 6.20
N GLU A 384 -24.82 15.92 5.21
CA GLU A 384 -24.03 14.68 5.22
C GLU A 384 -22.84 14.81 6.18
N HIS A 385 -22.85 14.08 7.29
CA HIS A 385 -21.80 14.14 8.31
C HIS A 385 -20.99 12.84 8.39
N LEU A 386 -19.68 12.93 8.22
CA LEU A 386 -18.73 11.82 8.31
C LEU A 386 -18.40 11.37 9.75
N VAL A 387 -19.14 11.87 10.74
CA VAL A 387 -18.95 11.57 12.17
C VAL A 387 -20.27 11.09 12.77
N ALA A 388 -20.36 9.79 13.03
CA ALA A 388 -21.50 9.18 13.71
C ALA A 388 -21.59 9.65 15.16
N VAL A 389 -22.80 9.98 15.61
CA VAL A 389 -23.09 10.27 17.02
C VAL A 389 -23.67 9.01 17.66
N SER A 390 -22.79 8.18 18.22
CA SER A 390 -23.21 7.05 19.05
C SER A 390 -23.64 7.56 20.43
N PRO A 391 -24.91 7.45 20.84
CA PRO A 391 -25.29 7.67 22.22
C PRO A 391 -24.72 6.55 23.11
N ASN A 392 -24.54 6.84 24.40
CA ASN A 392 -23.98 5.94 25.42
C ASN A 392 -22.54 5.46 25.18
N HIS A 393 -21.59 6.19 25.77
CA HIS A 393 -20.44 5.56 26.41
C HIS A 393 -20.39 5.98 27.88
N GLN A 394 -20.58 5.01 28.78
CA GLN A 394 -20.51 5.23 30.21
C GLN A 394 -19.05 5.28 30.68
N ASN A 395 -18.64 6.47 31.12
CA ASN A 395 -17.70 6.72 32.21
C ASN A 395 -16.94 5.48 32.80
N LYS A 396 -15.76 5.18 32.26
CA LYS A 396 -14.70 4.41 32.94
C LYS A 396 -13.41 5.23 32.96
N ASN A 397 -13.06 5.80 34.11
CA ASN A 397 -11.77 6.49 34.29
C ASN A 397 -10.70 5.48 34.78
N THR A 398 -10.49 4.44 33.99
CA THR A 398 -9.54 3.33 34.18
C THR A 398 -9.07 2.90 32.80
N MET A 399 -7.80 2.48 32.66
CA MET A 399 -7.28 1.93 31.39
C MET A 399 -8.24 0.88 30.81
N PRO A 400 -8.62 0.96 29.52
CA PRO A 400 -9.30 -0.14 28.87
C PRO A 400 -8.31 -1.31 28.79
N ARG A 401 -8.67 -2.47 29.35
CA ARG A 401 -7.92 -3.71 29.10
C ARG A 401 -8.00 -4.04 27.61
N ARG A 402 -6.92 -4.58 27.04
CA ARG A 402 -6.80 -4.81 25.59
C ARG A 402 -7.93 -5.68 25.00
N PHE A 403 -8.58 -6.50 25.81
CA PHE A 403 -9.66 -7.41 25.42
C PHE A 403 -10.83 -7.30 26.43
N GLU A 404 -11.93 -6.61 26.07
CA GLU A 404 -13.14 -6.54 26.92
C GLU A 404 -14.07 -7.76 26.71
N PRO A 405 -14.92 -8.12 27.70
CA PRO A 405 -15.93 -9.17 27.52
C PRO A 405 -17.08 -8.81 26.55
N SER A 406 -17.15 -7.56 26.08
CA SER A 406 -18.20 -7.06 25.18
C SER A 406 -18.25 -7.73 23.81
N ASP A 407 -17.17 -8.40 23.41
CA ASP A 407 -17.08 -9.11 22.13
C ASP A 407 -17.85 -10.45 22.17
N MET A 408 -18.27 -10.90 23.37
CA MET A 408 -19.09 -12.10 23.59
C MET A 408 -20.58 -11.71 23.66
N ASN A 409 -21.27 -11.68 22.52
CA ASN A 409 -22.72 -11.51 22.48
C ASN A 409 -23.40 -12.84 22.81
N GLY A 410 -23.94 -12.97 24.03
CA GLY A 410 -24.28 -14.23 24.71
C GLY A 410 -25.37 -15.15 24.12
N ASP A 411 -25.23 -15.56 22.87
CA ASP A 411 -25.84 -16.77 22.26
C ASP A 411 -24.85 -17.36 21.24
N ASP A 412 -23.61 -17.56 21.71
CA ASP A 412 -22.38 -17.70 20.92
C ASP A 412 -22.34 -18.86 19.91
N PHE A 413 -21.48 -18.70 18.90
CA PHE A 413 -21.24 -19.64 17.81
C PHE A 413 -20.79 -21.03 18.31
N ALA A 414 -19.81 -21.07 19.22
CA ALA A 414 -19.35 -22.29 19.90
C ALA A 414 -20.47 -22.99 20.67
N HIS A 415 -21.27 -22.23 21.45
CA HIS A 415 -22.39 -22.80 22.20
C HIS A 415 -23.41 -23.46 21.28
N ARG A 416 -23.80 -22.78 20.19
CA ARG A 416 -24.72 -23.32 19.17
C ARG A 416 -24.15 -24.56 18.46
N ILE A 417 -22.84 -24.57 18.15
CA ILE A 417 -22.15 -25.72 17.54
C ILE A 417 -22.12 -26.93 18.49
N ASN A 418 -21.76 -26.72 19.75
CA ASN A 418 -21.66 -27.78 20.75
C ASN A 418 -23.04 -28.34 21.11
N ALA A 419 -24.07 -27.49 21.15
CA ALA A 419 -25.47 -27.84 21.46
C ALA A 419 -26.26 -28.45 20.28
N GLY A 420 -25.59 -29.07 19.31
CA GLY A 420 -26.23 -29.83 18.23
C GLY A 420 -26.84 -29.02 17.07
N ARG A 421 -27.14 -27.72 17.25
CA ARG A 421 -28.02 -26.93 16.37
C ARG A 421 -27.56 -26.85 14.90
N ASP A 422 -28.55 -26.75 14.00
CA ASP A 422 -28.35 -26.43 12.58
C ASP A 422 -27.88 -24.96 12.45
N ILE A 423 -26.81 -24.74 11.67
CA ILE A 423 -26.13 -23.44 11.52
C ILE A 423 -25.71 -23.24 10.07
N THR A 424 -25.85 -22.01 9.59
CA THR A 424 -25.25 -21.57 8.32
C THR A 424 -24.01 -20.72 8.62
N VAL A 425 -22.88 -21.09 8.01
CA VAL A 425 -21.59 -20.40 8.17
C VAL A 425 -21.14 -19.85 6.82
N VAL A 426 -20.86 -18.55 6.77
CA VAL A 426 -20.33 -17.88 5.57
C VAL A 426 -18.81 -17.89 5.66
N GLU A 427 -18.16 -18.61 4.75
CA GLU A 427 -16.71 -18.59 4.59
C GLU A 427 -16.34 -17.40 3.70
N LEU A 428 -15.72 -16.38 4.31
CA LEU A 428 -15.19 -15.21 3.63
C LEU A 428 -13.71 -15.42 3.36
N SER A 429 -13.28 -15.38 2.09
CA SER A 429 -11.86 -15.47 1.73
C SER A 429 -11.26 -14.09 1.48
N LYS A 430 -10.12 -13.79 2.12
CA LYS A 430 -9.27 -12.63 1.74
C LYS A 430 -8.85 -12.66 0.26
N SER A 431 -8.91 -13.80 -0.43
CA SER A 431 -8.55 -13.95 -1.86
C SER A 431 -9.65 -13.59 -2.86
N GLY A 432 -10.76 -12.97 -2.43
CA GLY A 432 -11.78 -12.40 -3.32
C GLY A 432 -12.60 -13.41 -4.13
N HIS A 433 -12.60 -14.69 -3.75
CA HIS A 433 -13.48 -15.71 -4.33
C HIS A 433 -14.85 -15.68 -3.64
N ASP A 434 -15.96 -15.76 -4.40
CA ASP A 434 -17.02 -16.77 -4.16
C ASP A 434 -17.30 -17.13 -2.69
N PRO A 435 -17.87 -16.27 -1.82
CA PRO A 435 -18.25 -16.66 -0.45
C PRO A 435 -18.98 -18.00 -0.42
N ARG A 436 -18.40 -18.97 0.29
CA ARG A 436 -18.94 -20.33 0.40
C ARG A 436 -19.87 -20.41 1.58
N LEU A 437 -21.08 -20.87 1.31
CA LEU A 437 -22.12 -21.03 2.32
C LEU A 437 -22.14 -22.49 2.77
N TRP A 438 -21.70 -22.72 4.00
CA TRP A 438 -21.66 -24.03 4.65
C TRP A 438 -22.90 -24.21 5.52
N THR A 439 -23.77 -25.13 5.12
CA THR A 439 -24.90 -25.58 5.95
C THR A 439 -24.51 -26.81 6.74
N ARG A 440 -24.59 -26.70 8.06
CA ARG A 440 -24.61 -27.83 8.98
C ARG A 440 -26.08 -28.21 9.23
N SER A 441 -26.42 -29.48 9.04
CA SER A 441 -27.69 -30.02 9.52
C SER A 441 -27.51 -31.38 10.19
N ASP A 442 -28.12 -31.55 11.36
CA ASP A 442 -27.99 -32.75 12.21
C ASP A 442 -28.38 -34.06 11.48
N ARG A 443 -29.22 -33.96 10.44
CA ARG A 443 -29.66 -35.09 9.60
C ARG A 443 -28.83 -35.34 8.33
N LYS A 444 -27.88 -34.46 7.98
CA LYS A 444 -27.12 -34.52 6.70
C LYS A 444 -25.61 -34.27 6.83
N GLY A 445 -25.13 -33.89 8.01
CA GLY A 445 -23.73 -33.51 8.22
C GLY A 445 -23.42 -32.10 7.71
N VAL A 446 -22.20 -31.92 7.21
CA VAL A 446 -21.70 -30.63 6.71
C VAL A 446 -21.72 -30.62 5.19
N SER A 447 -22.47 -29.69 4.60
CA SER A 447 -22.55 -29.47 3.15
C SER A 447 -22.13 -28.04 2.77
N SER A 448 -21.43 -27.89 1.65
CA SER A 448 -21.05 -26.58 1.10
C SER A 448 -21.85 -26.27 -0.17
N SER A 449 -22.13 -25.00 -0.37
CA SER A 449 -22.75 -24.47 -1.59
C SER A 449 -22.11 -23.14 -2.00
N TYR A 450 -22.11 -22.86 -3.30
CA TYR A 450 -21.80 -21.53 -3.82
C TYR A 450 -23.09 -20.71 -3.90
N LEU A 451 -23.03 -19.44 -3.50
CA LEU A 451 -24.13 -18.50 -3.66
C LEU A 451 -24.43 -18.31 -5.16
N ARG A 452 -25.62 -18.75 -5.61
CA ARG A 452 -26.07 -18.53 -7.00
C ARG A 452 -26.40 -17.05 -7.20
N SER A 453 -25.68 -16.40 -8.10
CA SER A 453 -25.87 -14.99 -8.46
C SER A 453 -27.13 -14.77 -9.29
N SER A 454 -28.22 -14.38 -8.62
CA SER A 454 -29.47 -13.94 -9.27
C SER A 454 -29.89 -12.51 -8.84
N LEU A 455 -28.91 -11.66 -8.56
CA LEU A 455 -28.99 -10.20 -8.37
C LEU A 455 -27.61 -9.61 -8.73
N PRO A 456 -27.51 -8.39 -9.30
CA PRO A 456 -26.22 -7.74 -9.54
C PRO A 456 -25.55 -7.34 -8.20
N PRO A 457 -24.21 -7.33 -8.12
CA PRO A 457 -23.51 -7.18 -6.85
C PRO A 457 -23.62 -5.76 -6.28
N LEU A 458 -24.41 -5.62 -5.22
CA LEU A 458 -24.58 -4.38 -4.45
C LEU A 458 -23.95 -4.47 -3.05
N PHE A 459 -22.81 -5.15 -2.94
CA PHE A 459 -22.01 -5.25 -1.72
C PHE A 459 -20.60 -4.70 -1.94
N LEU A 460 -20.32 -3.56 -1.31
CA LEU A 460 -19.00 -2.93 -1.29
C LEU A 460 -18.06 -3.67 -0.34
N THR A 461 -17.26 -4.59 -0.87
CA THR A 461 -16.18 -5.25 -0.13
C THR A 461 -15.06 -4.25 0.21
N ARG A 462 -15.18 -3.59 1.36
CA ARG A 462 -14.09 -2.80 1.95
C ARG A 462 -12.89 -3.72 2.26
N PRO A 463 -11.67 -3.43 1.76
CA PRO A 463 -10.48 -4.07 2.31
C PRO A 463 -10.24 -3.52 3.73
N VAL A 464 -10.33 -4.39 4.74
CA VAL A 464 -9.99 -4.03 6.13
C VAL A 464 -8.48 -4.00 6.26
N ILE A 465 -7.90 -2.82 6.04
CA ILE A 465 -6.49 -2.51 6.37
C ILE A 465 -6.42 -2.22 7.87
N SER A 466 -5.47 -2.82 8.58
CA SER A 466 -5.31 -2.60 10.03
C SER A 466 -4.61 -1.25 10.29
N PRO A 467 -5.21 -0.32 11.06
CA PRO A 467 -4.68 1.03 11.22
C PRO A 467 -3.64 1.14 12.36
N ARG A 468 -2.49 0.46 12.18
CA ARG A 468 -1.27 0.64 13.00
C ARG A 468 -0.06 0.11 12.21
N ALA A 469 0.85 1.02 11.83
CA ALA A 469 2.21 0.73 11.34
C ALA A 469 3.00 2.05 11.13
N LEU A 470 2.95 3.00 12.08
CA LEU A 470 3.64 4.30 11.93
C LEU A 470 4.02 4.96 13.26
N GLY A 471 4.56 4.16 14.19
CA GLY A 471 5.18 4.63 15.42
C GLY A 471 6.53 5.31 15.19
N GLN A 472 6.57 6.41 14.43
CA GLN A 472 7.81 7.18 14.23
C GLN A 472 8.23 7.89 15.53
N VAL A 473 9.14 7.26 16.27
CA VAL A 473 9.86 7.88 17.39
C VAL A 473 10.67 9.06 16.87
N THR A 474 10.24 10.28 17.21
CA THR A 474 10.88 11.53 16.76
C THR A 474 12.28 11.70 17.35
N LYS A 475 13.32 11.20 16.66
CA LYS A 475 14.72 11.54 16.90
C LYS A 475 15.16 12.68 15.98
N THR A 476 15.43 13.84 16.58
CA THR A 476 15.72 15.09 15.88
C THR A 476 17.08 15.08 15.17
N GLN A 477 17.12 14.72 13.88
CA GLN A 477 18.33 14.88 13.07
C GLN A 477 18.60 16.36 12.74
N LYS A 478 19.71 16.90 13.26
CA LYS A 478 20.34 18.11 12.70
C LYS A 478 21.13 17.73 11.44
N GLN A 479 20.62 18.07 10.25
CA GLN A 479 21.45 18.05 9.03
C GLN A 479 22.53 19.13 9.12
N VAL A 480 23.76 18.72 9.47
CA VAL A 480 24.93 19.60 9.42
C VAL A 480 25.45 19.65 7.99
N ARG A 481 25.16 20.75 7.28
CA ARG A 481 25.74 21.07 5.97
C ARG A 481 27.27 21.19 6.09
N LEU A 482 28.01 20.17 5.64
CA LEU A 482 29.43 20.33 5.30
C LEU A 482 29.54 20.76 3.83
N ARG A 483 30.20 21.90 3.59
CA ARG A 483 30.60 22.30 2.24
C ARG A 483 31.67 21.33 1.71
N PRO A 484 31.74 21.08 0.39
CA PRO A 484 32.97 20.59 -0.22
C PRO A 484 34.11 21.59 0.05
N GLN A 485 35.25 21.07 0.47
CA GLN A 485 36.53 21.76 0.35
C GLN A 485 37.46 20.83 -0.43
N ASP A 486 38.16 21.38 -1.43
CA ASP A 486 39.05 20.63 -2.29
C ASP A 486 40.26 20.12 -1.52
N GLY A 487 40.59 18.82 -1.64
CA GLY A 487 41.71 18.26 -0.89
C GLY A 487 41.96 16.75 -1.03
N THR A 488 42.98 16.41 -1.82
CA THR A 488 43.77 15.15 -1.81
C THR A 488 43.10 13.85 -2.30
N THR A 489 43.78 13.20 -3.25
CA THR A 489 43.18 12.23 -4.18
C THR A 489 42.95 10.82 -3.60
N MET A 490 43.66 10.40 -2.55
CA MET A 490 43.55 9.01 -2.03
C MET A 490 42.46 8.78 -0.97
N ARG A 491 41.97 9.82 -0.26
CA ARG A 491 40.79 9.67 0.63
C ARG A 491 39.47 9.60 -0.15
N SER A 492 39.46 10.10 -1.39
CA SER A 492 38.32 10.03 -2.32
C SER A 492 37.93 8.58 -2.62
N LEU A 493 38.87 7.75 -3.07
CA LEU A 493 38.57 6.39 -3.56
C LEU A 493 37.91 5.50 -2.51
N ARG A 494 38.38 5.53 -1.24
CA ARG A 494 37.74 4.78 -0.15
C ARG A 494 36.31 5.26 0.11
N LYS A 495 36.05 6.58 0.06
CA LYS A 495 34.68 7.11 0.19
C LYS A 495 33.79 6.70 -0.99
N ALA A 496 34.32 6.73 -2.21
CA ALA A 496 33.59 6.31 -3.41
C ALA A 496 33.22 4.82 -3.37
N ILE A 497 34.14 3.94 -2.94
CA ILE A 497 33.88 2.50 -2.75
C ILE A 497 32.81 2.28 -1.67
N PHE A 498 32.92 2.93 -0.51
CA PHE A 498 31.92 2.80 0.55
C PHE A 498 30.55 3.33 0.10
N ALA A 499 30.50 4.45 -0.62
CA ALA A 499 29.26 5.02 -1.16
C ALA A 499 28.68 4.22 -2.34
N ALA A 500 29.48 3.41 -3.04
CA ALA A 500 28.98 2.48 -4.06
C ALA A 500 28.23 1.30 -3.41
N PHE A 501 28.86 0.66 -2.42
CA PHE A 501 28.38 -0.62 -1.86
C PHE A 501 27.49 -0.51 -0.63
N LEU A 502 27.55 0.55 0.17
CA LEU A 502 26.72 0.71 1.38
C LEU A 502 25.65 1.81 1.19
N PRO A 503 24.52 1.74 1.91
CA PRO A 503 23.51 2.80 1.90
C PRO A 503 24.02 4.12 2.50
N VAL A 504 23.37 5.23 2.14
CA VAL A 504 23.54 6.53 2.80
C VAL A 504 23.25 6.41 4.31
N ASP A 505 24.02 7.14 5.13
CA ASP A 505 23.96 7.17 6.60
C ASP A 505 24.19 5.84 7.35
N PHE A 506 24.71 4.81 6.67
CA PHE A 506 25.23 3.59 7.30
C PHE A 506 26.22 3.91 8.45
N PRO A 507 26.09 3.28 9.63
CA PRO A 507 25.23 2.13 9.94
C PRO A 507 23.81 2.45 10.45
N ASN A 508 23.42 3.73 10.57
CA ASN A 508 22.14 4.12 11.19
C ASN A 508 20.92 4.00 10.25
N SER A 509 21.16 3.53 9.02
CA SER A 509 20.20 3.36 7.94
C SER A 509 19.74 1.90 7.76
N VAL A 510 20.30 0.99 8.54
CA VAL A 510 20.02 -0.46 8.47
C VAL A 510 20.01 -1.04 9.87
N SER A 511 19.38 -2.20 10.03
CA SER A 511 19.40 -2.94 11.29
C SER A 511 20.80 -3.47 11.66
N SER A 512 21.00 -3.75 12.95
CA SER A 512 22.29 -4.20 13.51
C SER A 512 22.79 -5.54 12.95
N ASP A 513 21.87 -6.43 12.55
CA ASP A 513 22.14 -7.73 11.96
C ASP A 513 22.51 -7.68 10.47
N TYR A 514 22.21 -6.59 9.74
CA TYR A 514 22.48 -6.46 8.30
C TYR A 514 23.94 -6.78 7.95
N LEU A 515 24.91 -6.23 8.68
CA LEU A 515 26.34 -6.42 8.36
C LEU A 515 26.78 -7.89 8.57
N ALA A 516 26.21 -8.58 9.56
CA ALA A 516 26.48 -9.99 9.81
C ALA A 516 25.87 -10.86 8.70
N TYR A 517 24.59 -10.64 8.37
CA TYR A 517 23.92 -11.32 7.27
C TYR A 517 24.66 -11.13 5.95
N GLN A 518 24.93 -9.87 5.59
CA GLN A 518 25.49 -9.52 4.28
C GLN A 518 26.93 -10.03 4.09
N THR A 519 27.70 -10.17 5.18
CA THR A 519 29.01 -10.83 5.14
C THR A 519 28.88 -12.31 4.77
N TYR A 520 27.89 -13.02 5.35
CA TYR A 520 27.64 -14.42 5.04
C TYR A 520 26.97 -14.63 3.68
N ASP A 521 26.02 -13.78 3.28
CA ASP A 521 25.39 -13.75 1.93
C ASP A 521 26.43 -13.54 0.83
N SER A 522 27.40 -12.64 1.04
CA SER A 522 28.54 -12.44 0.14
C SER A 522 29.44 -13.67 0.02
N LEU A 523 29.77 -14.35 1.13
CA LEU A 523 30.55 -15.59 1.08
C LEU A 523 29.78 -16.72 0.40
N GLN A 524 28.47 -16.78 0.62
CA GLN A 524 27.57 -17.76 -0.01
C GLN A 524 27.51 -17.57 -1.53
N ALA A 525 27.27 -16.34 -2.02
CA ALA A 525 27.26 -16.02 -3.45
C ALA A 525 28.61 -16.34 -4.14
N PHE A 526 29.74 -16.13 -3.45
CA PHE A 526 31.06 -16.52 -3.93
C PHE A 526 31.18 -18.05 -4.15
N PHE A 527 30.80 -18.87 -3.15
CA PHE A 527 30.83 -20.33 -3.29
C PHE A 527 29.83 -20.84 -4.36
N SER A 528 28.64 -20.23 -4.43
CA SER A 528 27.61 -20.57 -5.43
C SER A 528 28.12 -20.37 -6.86
N THR A 529 28.82 -19.24 -7.11
CA THR A 529 29.38 -18.91 -8.43
C THR A 529 30.41 -19.94 -8.90
N ILE A 530 31.28 -20.40 -8.00
CA ILE A 530 32.30 -21.42 -8.33
C ILE A 530 31.65 -22.79 -8.56
N THR A 531 30.66 -23.17 -7.74
CA THR A 531 29.90 -24.41 -7.90
C THR A 531 29.14 -24.45 -9.22
N SER A 532 28.49 -23.34 -9.59
CA SER A 532 27.78 -23.22 -10.87
C SER A 532 28.71 -23.36 -12.08
N LEU A 533 29.93 -22.79 -12.04
CA LEU A 533 30.91 -22.97 -13.12
C LEU A 533 31.34 -24.43 -13.30
N LEU A 534 31.50 -25.19 -12.21
CA LEU A 534 31.84 -26.61 -12.24
C LEU A 534 30.66 -27.45 -12.79
N ALA A 535 29.43 -27.18 -12.31
CA ALA A 535 28.22 -27.85 -12.78
C ALA A 535 27.93 -27.58 -14.28
N ASN A 536 28.12 -26.34 -14.74
CA ASN A 536 27.87 -25.95 -16.14
C ASN A 536 28.71 -26.75 -17.14
N ARG A 537 29.93 -27.19 -16.79
CA ARG A 537 30.75 -28.08 -17.64
C ARG A 537 30.09 -29.45 -17.83
N ALA A 538 29.61 -30.05 -16.74
CA ALA A 538 28.87 -31.31 -16.80
C ALA A 538 27.51 -31.16 -17.50
N LEU A 539 26.85 -30.00 -17.36
CA LEU A 539 25.58 -29.69 -18.02
C LEU A 539 25.71 -29.64 -19.55
N LEU A 540 26.77 -29.00 -20.07
CA LEU A 540 27.06 -28.96 -21.51
C LEU A 540 27.32 -30.36 -22.08
N GLN A 541 28.10 -31.19 -21.37
CA GLN A 541 28.29 -32.60 -21.71
C GLN A 541 26.99 -33.41 -21.59
N GLY A 542 26.14 -33.09 -20.61
CA GLY A 542 24.80 -33.63 -20.43
C GLY A 542 23.93 -33.41 -21.67
N LEU A 543 23.91 -32.19 -22.21
CA LEU A 543 23.26 -31.78 -23.45
C LEU A 543 23.91 -32.34 -24.74
N GLY A 544 25.03 -33.06 -24.64
CA GLY A 544 25.73 -33.67 -25.77
C GLY A 544 26.68 -32.73 -26.52
N VAL A 545 27.07 -31.59 -25.93
CA VAL A 545 28.12 -30.74 -26.50
C VAL A 545 29.45 -31.50 -26.45
N GLY A 546 29.93 -31.92 -27.62
CA GLY A 546 31.15 -32.74 -27.78
C GLY A 546 30.91 -34.22 -28.10
N ASP A 547 29.66 -34.69 -28.19
CA ASP A 547 29.33 -36.03 -28.67
C ASP A 547 28.87 -35.99 -30.14
N ALA A 548 29.63 -36.65 -31.01
CA ALA A 548 29.33 -36.73 -32.45
C ALA A 548 28.04 -37.50 -32.79
N ASN A 549 27.51 -38.30 -31.85
CA ASN A 549 26.26 -39.04 -32.01
C ASN A 549 25.03 -38.30 -31.44
N SER A 550 25.23 -37.14 -30.78
CA SER A 550 24.13 -36.38 -30.19
C SER A 550 23.32 -35.63 -31.25
N SER A 551 22.01 -35.90 -31.31
CA SER A 551 21.11 -35.16 -32.20
C SER A 551 20.82 -33.77 -31.65
N ALA A 552 21.10 -32.72 -32.44
CA ALA A 552 20.71 -31.34 -32.12
C ALA A 552 19.20 -31.20 -31.83
N THR A 553 18.36 -31.98 -32.52
CA THR A 553 16.91 -32.04 -32.28
C THR A 553 16.58 -32.59 -30.88
N PHE A 554 17.33 -33.59 -30.39
CA PHE A 554 17.16 -34.10 -29.03
C PHE A 554 17.56 -33.06 -27.99
N ALA A 555 18.70 -32.37 -28.16
CA ALA A 555 19.13 -31.30 -27.27
C ALA A 555 18.12 -30.12 -27.22
N MET A 556 17.55 -29.75 -28.37
CA MET A 556 16.49 -28.74 -28.48
C MET A 556 15.20 -29.17 -27.74
N LEU A 557 14.69 -30.38 -28.01
CA LEU A 557 13.49 -30.91 -27.37
C LEU A 557 13.65 -31.07 -25.85
N LEU A 558 14.83 -31.50 -25.40
CA LEU A 558 15.17 -31.59 -23.97
C LEU A 558 15.20 -30.20 -23.31
N THR A 559 15.73 -29.18 -24.00
CA THR A 559 15.75 -27.79 -23.52
C THR A 559 14.33 -27.20 -23.43
N ILE A 560 13.47 -27.46 -24.42
CA ILE A 560 12.05 -27.07 -24.38
C ILE A 560 11.32 -27.77 -23.22
N SER A 561 11.57 -29.07 -23.02
CA SER A 561 10.97 -29.86 -21.93
C SER A 561 11.38 -29.33 -20.55
N ARG A 562 12.67 -29.02 -20.37
CA ARG A 562 13.22 -28.36 -19.18
C ARG A 562 12.53 -27.04 -18.87
N ASN A 563 12.40 -26.16 -19.88
CA ASN A 563 11.75 -24.86 -19.73
C ASN A 563 10.24 -25.01 -19.40
N ALA A 564 9.56 -25.99 -19.98
CA ALA A 564 8.16 -26.27 -19.67
C ALA A 564 7.97 -26.73 -18.21
N VAL A 565 8.82 -27.65 -17.73
CA VAL A 565 8.80 -28.10 -16.32
C VAL A 565 9.13 -26.94 -15.38
N SER A 566 10.17 -26.16 -15.67
CA SER A 566 10.56 -24.98 -14.88
C SER A 566 9.41 -23.98 -14.71
N ASN A 567 8.71 -23.63 -15.80
CA ASN A 567 7.56 -22.72 -15.76
C ASN A 567 6.36 -23.29 -14.97
N ILE A 568 6.03 -24.57 -15.18
CA ILE A 568 4.93 -25.24 -14.44
C ILE A 568 5.22 -25.29 -12.95
N VAL A 569 6.46 -25.64 -12.57
CA VAL A 569 6.90 -25.69 -11.17
C VAL A 569 6.94 -24.30 -10.54
N THR A 570 7.41 -23.28 -11.27
CA THR A 570 7.38 -21.86 -10.84
C THR A 570 5.96 -21.44 -10.45
N ILE A 571 4.99 -21.63 -11.35
CA ILE A 571 3.59 -21.25 -11.13
C ILE A 571 2.98 -22.05 -9.97
N GLY A 572 3.16 -23.38 -9.96
CA GLY A 572 2.61 -24.26 -8.93
C GLY A 572 3.16 -23.97 -7.54
N PHE A 573 4.47 -23.72 -7.43
CA PHE A 573 5.12 -23.41 -6.15
C PHE A 573 4.72 -22.01 -5.65
N ALA A 574 4.74 -20.99 -6.52
CA ALA A 574 4.32 -19.63 -6.16
C ALA A 574 2.86 -19.60 -5.69
N HIS A 575 1.95 -20.29 -6.39
CA HIS A 575 0.54 -20.40 -5.98
C HIS A 575 0.37 -21.15 -4.65
N ARG A 576 1.14 -22.23 -4.42
CA ARG A 576 0.97 -23.09 -3.23
C ARG A 576 1.61 -22.53 -1.96
N PHE A 577 2.74 -21.83 -2.08
CA PHE A 577 3.60 -21.43 -0.95
C PHE A 577 3.92 -19.93 -0.89
N GLY A 578 3.50 -19.09 -1.85
CA GLY A 578 3.83 -17.66 -1.86
C GLY A 578 3.50 -16.95 -0.54
N LEU A 579 2.33 -17.25 0.05
CA LEU A 579 1.86 -16.69 1.33
C LEU A 579 2.57 -17.26 2.58
N SER A 580 3.42 -18.28 2.46
CA SER A 580 4.24 -18.80 3.56
C SER A 580 5.71 -18.37 3.50
N ILE A 581 6.20 -17.85 2.36
CA ILE A 581 7.61 -17.48 2.21
C ILE A 581 7.99 -16.28 3.09
N GLU A 582 7.17 -15.24 3.16
CA GLU A 582 7.45 -14.05 3.99
C GLU A 582 7.40 -14.36 5.51
N PRO A 583 6.34 -15.00 6.06
CA PRO A 583 6.30 -15.42 7.47
C PRO A 583 7.43 -16.38 7.92
N GLU A 584 7.96 -17.19 7.00
CA GLU A 584 9.03 -18.15 7.24
C GLU A 584 10.31 -17.83 6.45
N ALA A 585 10.59 -16.54 6.18
CA ALA A 585 11.67 -16.10 5.28
C ALA A 585 13.02 -16.76 5.54
N LYS A 586 13.42 -16.89 6.81
CA LYS A 586 14.63 -17.62 7.24
C LYS A 586 14.72 -19.04 6.68
N LYS A 587 13.66 -19.83 6.86
CA LYS A 587 13.54 -21.23 6.44
C LYS A 587 13.55 -21.34 4.91
N TYR A 588 12.81 -20.49 4.21
CA TYR A 588 12.79 -20.48 2.74
C TYR A 588 14.09 -19.98 2.11
N ARG A 589 14.79 -19.03 2.75
CA ARG A 589 16.12 -18.55 2.29
C ARG A 589 17.17 -19.65 2.36
N PHE A 590 17.14 -20.51 3.38
CA PHE A 590 18.00 -21.69 3.48
C PHE A 590 17.57 -22.81 2.51
N LEU A 591 16.25 -23.09 2.44
CA LEU A 591 15.70 -24.16 1.61
C LEU A 591 15.89 -23.90 0.09
N ALA A 592 15.89 -22.65 -0.35
CA ALA A 592 16.17 -22.28 -1.74
C ALA A 592 17.56 -22.77 -2.19
N ASP A 593 18.59 -22.51 -1.38
CA ASP A 593 19.96 -22.92 -1.67
C ASP A 593 20.11 -24.46 -1.62
N LEU A 594 19.41 -25.13 -0.71
CA LEU A 594 19.36 -26.59 -0.68
C LEU A 594 18.76 -27.19 -1.96
N PHE A 595 17.75 -26.55 -2.56
CA PHE A 595 17.24 -26.93 -3.89
C PHE A 595 18.24 -26.60 -5.00
N ASN A 596 18.97 -25.49 -4.92
CA ASN A 596 19.99 -25.11 -5.90
C ASN A 596 21.17 -26.11 -5.93
N ASP A 597 21.71 -26.46 -4.76
CA ASP A 597 22.77 -27.48 -4.64
C ASP A 597 22.26 -28.85 -5.10
N SER A 598 21.02 -29.22 -4.76
CA SER A 598 20.38 -30.45 -5.26
C SER A 598 20.27 -30.47 -6.79
N ALA A 599 20.01 -29.32 -7.43
CA ALA A 599 20.03 -29.20 -8.89
C ALA A 599 21.45 -29.37 -9.46
N PHE A 600 22.47 -28.74 -8.85
CA PHE A 600 23.86 -28.93 -9.27
C PHE A 600 24.31 -30.40 -9.18
N PHE A 601 23.90 -31.15 -8.15
CA PHE A 601 24.20 -32.59 -8.06
C PHE A 601 23.54 -33.41 -9.17
N LEU A 602 22.27 -33.13 -9.52
CA LEU A 602 21.58 -33.80 -10.63
C LEU A 602 22.24 -33.49 -11.98
N GLU A 603 22.65 -32.24 -12.21
CA GLU A 603 23.36 -31.83 -13.44
C GLU A 603 24.74 -32.47 -13.54
N LEU A 604 25.50 -32.48 -12.44
CA LEU A 604 26.84 -33.03 -12.35
C LEU A 604 26.88 -34.55 -12.58
N TYR A 605 25.86 -35.28 -12.09
CA TYR A 605 25.74 -36.71 -12.30
C TYR A 605 25.06 -37.10 -13.63
N SER A 606 24.39 -36.14 -14.30
CA SER A 606 23.65 -36.37 -15.55
C SER A 606 24.45 -37.03 -16.69
N PRO A 607 25.78 -36.84 -16.86
CA PRO A 607 26.55 -37.54 -17.90
C PRO A 607 26.63 -39.06 -17.72
N HIS A 608 26.49 -39.58 -16.49
CA HIS A 608 26.55 -41.02 -16.20
C HIS A 608 25.20 -41.74 -16.35
N LEU A 609 24.10 -41.01 -16.60
CA LEU A 609 22.76 -41.56 -16.67
C LEU A 609 22.38 -41.98 -18.10
N ALA A 610 21.67 -43.11 -18.22
CA ALA A 610 21.06 -43.55 -19.47
C ALA A 610 20.11 -42.46 -20.03
N PRO A 611 19.89 -42.36 -21.36
CA PRO A 611 19.28 -41.17 -21.99
C PRO A 611 17.94 -40.73 -21.39
N SER A 612 17.05 -41.65 -21.01
CA SER A 612 15.78 -41.36 -20.35
C SER A 612 15.95 -40.84 -18.91
N ALA A 613 16.84 -41.46 -18.13
CA ALA A 613 17.17 -41.03 -16.78
C ALA A 613 17.91 -39.68 -16.76
N LYS A 614 18.80 -39.44 -17.74
CA LYS A 614 19.45 -38.14 -17.98
C LYS A 614 18.42 -37.05 -18.25
N ALA A 615 17.46 -37.30 -19.15
CA ALA A 615 16.40 -36.34 -19.45
C ALA A 615 15.54 -36.01 -18.22
N LEU A 616 15.16 -37.03 -17.44
CA LEU A 616 14.41 -36.86 -16.19
C LEU A 616 15.21 -36.07 -15.14
N ALA A 617 16.49 -36.39 -14.95
CA ALA A 617 17.36 -35.70 -13.99
C ALA A 617 17.53 -34.20 -14.34
N LEU A 618 17.75 -33.88 -15.61
CA LEU A 618 17.92 -32.49 -16.07
C LEU A 618 16.61 -31.69 -16.03
N CYS A 619 15.45 -32.32 -16.28
CA CYS A 619 14.15 -31.66 -16.06
C CYS A 619 13.86 -31.46 -14.57
N SER A 620 14.27 -32.40 -13.72
CA SER A 620 14.13 -32.29 -12.26
C SER A 620 15.03 -31.20 -11.68
N ALA A 621 16.27 -31.07 -12.17
CA ALA A 621 17.19 -30.00 -11.79
C ALA A 621 16.62 -28.61 -12.09
N GLU A 622 16.00 -28.41 -13.27
CA GLU A 622 15.33 -27.15 -13.60
C GLU A 622 14.06 -26.90 -12.79
N GLY A 623 13.33 -27.96 -12.41
CA GLY A 623 12.25 -27.85 -11.43
C GLY A 623 12.77 -27.36 -10.07
N LEU A 624 13.92 -27.86 -9.60
CA LEU A 624 14.54 -27.42 -8.36
C LEU A 624 15.09 -25.99 -8.45
N ARG A 625 15.71 -25.59 -9.58
CA ARG A 625 16.11 -24.21 -9.86
C ARG A 625 14.90 -23.25 -9.87
N ALA A 626 13.77 -23.67 -10.43
CA ALA A 626 12.52 -22.89 -10.39
C ALA A 626 12.02 -22.67 -8.96
N VAL A 627 12.01 -23.71 -8.11
CA VAL A 627 11.65 -23.56 -6.69
C VAL A 627 12.64 -22.66 -5.96
N CYS A 628 13.94 -22.82 -6.21
CA CYS A 628 14.99 -21.95 -5.68
C CYS A 628 14.72 -20.48 -6.05
N GLY A 629 14.50 -20.16 -7.33
CA GLY A 629 14.29 -18.79 -7.80
C GLY A 629 13.10 -18.09 -7.11
N VAL A 630 11.97 -18.79 -6.96
CA VAL A 630 10.79 -18.24 -6.24
C VAL A 630 11.08 -18.09 -4.74
N ALA A 631 11.65 -19.12 -4.10
CA ALA A 631 11.90 -19.11 -2.66
C ALA A 631 12.98 -18.09 -2.26
N ALA A 632 14.09 -18.00 -3.00
CA ALA A 632 15.17 -17.04 -2.79
C ALA A 632 14.70 -15.61 -3.07
N GLY A 633 14.01 -15.36 -4.19
CA GLY A 633 13.55 -14.02 -4.54
C GLY A 633 12.59 -13.42 -3.51
N ALA A 634 11.57 -14.18 -3.10
CA ALA A 634 10.59 -13.71 -2.12
C ALA A 634 11.15 -13.66 -0.68
N SER A 635 12.01 -14.60 -0.27
CA SER A 635 12.65 -14.55 1.05
C SER A 635 13.70 -13.44 1.15
N LYS A 636 14.48 -13.17 0.09
CA LYS A 636 15.40 -12.02 0.03
C LYS A 636 14.63 -10.71 0.15
N ALA A 637 13.53 -10.53 -0.59
CA ALA A 637 12.69 -9.34 -0.47
C ALA A 637 12.15 -9.10 0.95
N ALA A 638 11.71 -10.16 1.65
CA ALA A 638 11.26 -10.07 3.04
C ALA A 638 12.41 -9.76 4.03
N LEU A 639 13.63 -10.20 3.75
CA LEU A 639 14.82 -9.87 4.54
C LEU A 639 15.31 -8.44 4.30
N SER A 640 15.38 -7.98 3.04
CA SER A 640 15.69 -6.58 2.70
C SER A 640 14.66 -5.60 3.31
N LEU A 641 13.39 -5.99 3.42
CA LEU A 641 12.35 -5.21 4.12
C LEU A 641 12.63 -5.10 5.63
N HIS A 642 13.07 -6.17 6.29
CA HIS A 642 13.48 -6.17 7.70
C HIS A 642 14.76 -5.34 7.94
N PHE A 643 15.71 -5.38 7.01
CA PHE A 643 16.96 -4.62 7.10
C PHE A 643 16.79 -3.11 6.83
N ALA A 644 15.76 -2.69 6.10
CA ALA A 644 15.55 -1.31 5.68
C ALA A 644 15.05 -0.41 6.84
N GLN A 645 15.86 0.57 7.25
CA GLN A 645 15.45 1.58 8.23
C GLN A 645 15.36 2.96 7.57
N ASN A 646 14.25 3.67 7.81
CA ASN A 646 13.91 4.98 7.24
C ASN A 646 13.53 4.96 5.73
N ASP A 647 12.59 4.11 5.33
CA ASP A 647 12.01 4.02 3.96
C ASP A 647 13.01 3.76 2.80
N ASN A 648 14.24 3.34 3.12
CA ASN A 648 15.35 3.23 2.17
C ASN A 648 15.43 1.91 1.39
N LEU A 649 14.39 1.06 1.44
CA LEU A 649 14.36 -0.29 0.82
C LEU A 649 14.86 -0.30 -0.64
N SER A 650 14.41 0.64 -1.46
CA SER A 650 14.83 0.73 -2.88
C SER A 650 16.29 1.10 -3.08
N GLU A 651 16.91 1.83 -2.14
CA GLU A 651 18.36 2.04 -2.15
C GLU A 651 19.07 0.76 -1.69
N LEU A 652 18.62 0.17 -0.58
CA LEU A 652 19.21 -1.03 0.01
C LEU A 652 19.30 -2.18 -1.00
N SER A 653 18.20 -2.52 -1.70
CA SER A 653 18.22 -3.57 -2.71
C SER A 653 19.15 -3.26 -3.90
N ALA A 654 19.35 -1.99 -4.25
CA ALA A 654 20.33 -1.60 -5.27
C ALA A 654 21.79 -1.74 -4.76
N LYS A 655 22.03 -1.53 -3.46
CA LYS A 655 23.32 -1.79 -2.81
C LYS A 655 23.61 -3.30 -2.72
N GLU A 656 22.65 -4.09 -2.27
CA GLU A 656 22.74 -5.55 -2.21
C GLU A 656 23.06 -6.15 -3.58
N ALA A 657 22.33 -5.76 -4.64
CA ALA A 657 22.60 -6.21 -6.01
C ALA A 657 23.99 -5.79 -6.53
N SER A 658 24.48 -4.61 -6.12
CA SER A 658 25.83 -4.14 -6.47
C SER A 658 26.93 -4.96 -5.78
N GLN A 659 26.73 -5.31 -4.50
CA GLN A 659 27.64 -6.18 -3.75
C GLN A 659 27.66 -7.61 -4.33
N GLU A 660 26.49 -8.19 -4.57
CA GLU A 660 26.31 -9.52 -5.17
C GLU A 660 27.00 -9.61 -6.55
N THR A 661 26.85 -8.57 -7.38
CA THR A 661 27.54 -8.47 -8.68
C THR A 661 29.06 -8.45 -8.53
N ALA A 662 29.61 -7.63 -7.62
CA ALA A 662 31.04 -7.53 -7.40
C ALA A 662 31.64 -8.83 -6.86
N VAL A 663 30.93 -9.50 -5.94
CA VAL A 663 31.28 -10.83 -5.42
C VAL A 663 31.28 -11.88 -6.53
N SER A 664 30.24 -11.90 -7.37
CA SER A 664 30.11 -12.85 -8.48
C SER A 664 31.20 -12.67 -9.53
N LEU A 665 31.68 -11.44 -9.79
CA LEU A 665 32.83 -11.20 -10.67
C LEU A 665 34.13 -11.83 -10.10
N ILE A 666 34.35 -11.74 -8.78
CA ILE A 666 35.49 -12.38 -8.11
C ILE A 666 35.34 -13.90 -8.13
N GLY A 667 34.15 -14.42 -7.85
CA GLY A 667 33.82 -15.86 -7.94
C GLY A 667 33.99 -16.42 -9.35
N LEU A 668 33.63 -15.66 -10.38
CA LEU A 668 33.80 -16.03 -11.80
C LEU A 668 35.29 -16.14 -12.17
N PHE A 669 36.11 -15.17 -11.73
CA PHE A 669 37.55 -15.17 -11.96
C PHE A 669 38.25 -16.36 -11.27
N VAL A 670 37.99 -16.56 -9.97
CA VAL A 670 38.55 -17.69 -9.20
C VAL A 670 38.07 -19.03 -9.76
N GLY A 671 36.77 -19.15 -10.03
CA GLY A 671 36.17 -20.37 -10.58
C GLY A 671 36.71 -20.72 -11.97
N SER A 672 37.03 -19.72 -12.81
CA SER A 672 37.66 -19.95 -14.12
C SER A 672 39.07 -20.56 -13.99
N ILE A 673 39.83 -20.16 -12.97
CA ILE A 673 41.14 -20.74 -12.65
C ILE A 673 40.97 -22.19 -12.14
N VAL A 674 39.98 -22.42 -11.27
CA VAL A 674 39.65 -23.76 -10.73
C VAL A 674 39.22 -24.73 -11.84
N VAL A 675 38.32 -24.32 -12.74
CA VAL A 675 37.85 -25.13 -13.88
C VAL A 675 38.99 -25.47 -14.85
N ARG A 676 39.99 -24.59 -15.01
CA ARG A 676 41.19 -24.87 -15.81
C ARG A 676 42.12 -25.88 -15.13
N ALA A 677 42.28 -25.79 -13.81
CA ALA A 677 43.21 -26.60 -13.02
C ALA A 677 42.67 -28.01 -12.71
N VAL A 678 41.38 -28.14 -12.38
CA VAL A 678 40.77 -29.41 -11.97
C VAL A 678 40.09 -30.08 -13.16
N GLN A 679 40.80 -31.03 -13.78
CA GLN A 679 40.30 -31.74 -14.97
C GLN A 679 39.71 -33.12 -14.67
N ASP A 680 40.17 -33.79 -13.59
CA ASP A 680 39.64 -35.08 -13.14
C ASP A 680 38.22 -34.96 -12.59
N GLN A 681 37.36 -35.91 -12.95
CA GLN A 681 35.95 -35.90 -12.59
C GLN A 681 35.70 -36.22 -11.11
N THR A 682 36.53 -37.08 -10.50
CA THR A 682 36.40 -37.42 -9.07
C THR A 682 36.70 -36.20 -8.20
N LEU A 683 37.78 -35.48 -8.52
CA LEU A 683 38.14 -34.22 -7.86
C LEU A 683 37.09 -33.12 -8.08
N VAL A 684 36.48 -33.01 -9.27
CA VAL A 684 35.35 -32.08 -9.49
C VAL A 684 34.16 -32.42 -8.58
N VAL A 685 33.78 -33.69 -8.45
CA VAL A 685 32.68 -34.11 -7.57
C VAL A 685 33.00 -33.83 -6.10
N CYS A 686 34.18 -34.20 -5.63
CA CYS A 686 34.62 -33.90 -4.26
C CYS A 686 34.65 -32.38 -3.98
N LEU A 687 35.11 -31.58 -4.94
CA LEU A 687 35.17 -30.12 -4.81
C LEU A 687 33.77 -29.49 -4.78
N VAL A 688 32.84 -29.95 -5.62
CA VAL A 688 31.43 -29.51 -5.58
C VAL A 688 30.79 -29.86 -4.23
N VAL A 689 31.01 -31.06 -3.69
CA VAL A 689 30.52 -31.43 -2.33
C VAL A 689 31.05 -30.46 -1.27
N VAL A 690 32.35 -30.15 -1.28
CA VAL A 690 32.95 -29.22 -0.31
C VAL A 690 32.41 -27.79 -0.48
N LEU A 691 32.25 -27.31 -1.71
CA LEU A 691 31.72 -25.97 -2.00
C LEU A 691 30.24 -25.84 -1.62
N SER A 692 29.40 -26.82 -1.94
CA SER A 692 27.99 -26.86 -1.52
C SER A 692 27.83 -26.96 0.00
N LEU A 693 28.71 -27.69 0.70
CA LEU A 693 28.71 -27.67 2.17
C LEU A 693 29.11 -26.30 2.74
N ALA A 694 30.07 -25.60 2.13
CA ALA A 694 30.43 -24.23 2.52
C ALA A 694 29.32 -23.21 2.19
N HIS A 695 28.63 -23.39 1.06
CA HIS A 695 27.47 -22.61 0.60
C HIS A 695 26.30 -22.73 1.59
N LEU A 696 25.88 -23.95 1.93
CA LEU A 696 24.81 -24.19 2.92
C LEU A 696 25.21 -23.73 4.33
N TRP A 697 26.47 -23.91 4.74
CA TRP A 697 26.95 -23.44 6.04
C TRP A 697 26.96 -21.91 6.13
N THR A 698 27.38 -21.21 5.07
CA THR A 698 27.36 -19.73 5.04
C THR A 698 25.93 -19.20 5.04
N ASN A 699 25.01 -19.77 4.25
CA ASN A 699 23.58 -19.42 4.33
C ASN A 699 23.04 -19.63 5.76
N TYR A 700 23.23 -20.82 6.34
CA TYR A 700 22.75 -21.12 7.69
C TYR A 700 23.28 -20.12 8.73
N ARG A 701 24.55 -19.74 8.65
CA ARG A 701 25.16 -18.72 9.53
C ARG A 701 24.58 -17.32 9.29
N GLY A 702 24.35 -16.93 8.04
CA GLY A 702 23.70 -15.67 7.67
C GLY A 702 22.27 -15.61 8.23
N VAL A 703 21.43 -16.58 7.89
CA VAL A 703 20.04 -16.68 8.35
C VAL A 703 19.93 -16.74 9.88
N ARG A 704 20.87 -17.42 10.57
CA ARG A 704 20.96 -17.44 12.04
C ARG A 704 21.38 -16.11 12.68
N SER A 705 21.92 -15.16 11.92
CA SER A 705 22.25 -13.82 12.44
C SER A 705 21.08 -12.83 12.39
N VAL A 706 20.01 -13.15 11.64
CA VAL A 706 18.86 -12.23 11.46
C VAL A 706 17.91 -12.27 12.66
N CYS A 707 17.60 -11.10 13.22
CA CYS A 707 16.76 -10.92 14.42
C CYS A 707 15.39 -10.31 14.07
N MET A 708 14.58 -11.04 13.30
CA MET A 708 13.28 -10.58 12.80
C MET A 708 12.24 -10.33 13.91
N THR A 709 11.72 -9.11 14.00
CA THR A 709 10.79 -8.62 15.05
C THR A 709 9.33 -9.07 14.90
N SER A 710 8.93 -9.60 13.73
CA SER A 710 7.56 -10.11 13.51
C SER A 710 7.25 -11.37 14.35
N ILE A 711 5.98 -11.67 14.61
CA ILE A 711 5.59 -12.90 15.32
C ILE A 711 5.02 -13.93 14.33
N ASN A 712 5.77 -15.01 14.12
CA ASN A 712 5.27 -16.24 13.48
C ASN A 712 5.07 -17.37 14.51
N LYS A 713 4.44 -18.48 14.10
CA LYS A 713 4.07 -19.60 14.99
C LYS A 713 5.21 -20.11 15.86
N GLN A 714 6.42 -20.22 15.30
CA GLN A 714 7.62 -20.67 16.01
C GLN A 714 8.06 -19.65 17.06
N ARG A 715 8.19 -18.37 16.69
CA ARG A 715 8.56 -17.28 17.60
C ARG A 715 7.53 -17.11 18.72
N ALA A 716 6.23 -17.14 18.39
CA ALA A 716 5.13 -17.18 19.36
C ALA A 716 5.26 -18.36 20.34
N THR A 717 5.59 -19.55 19.84
CA THR A 717 5.78 -20.76 20.66
C THR A 717 6.98 -20.64 21.60
N ILE A 718 8.09 -20.02 21.18
CA ILE A 718 9.25 -19.77 22.03
C ILE A 718 8.90 -18.73 23.12
N LEU A 719 8.34 -17.59 22.73
CA LEU A 719 7.93 -16.51 23.63
C LEU A 719 6.97 -16.99 24.71
N TYR A 720 5.90 -17.70 24.34
CA TYR A 720 4.91 -18.18 25.29
C TYR A 720 5.45 -19.27 26.23
N ASN A 721 6.38 -20.10 25.74
CA ASN A 721 7.05 -21.07 26.59
C ASN A 721 7.95 -20.40 27.64
N ALA A 722 8.68 -19.34 27.28
CA ALA A 722 9.50 -18.58 28.22
C ALA A 722 8.64 -17.84 29.26
N TYR A 723 7.63 -17.08 28.82
CA TYR A 723 6.72 -16.35 29.72
C TYR A 723 6.05 -17.29 30.74
N SER A 724 5.53 -18.43 30.28
CA SER A 724 4.88 -19.37 31.19
C SER A 724 5.83 -20.11 32.15
N MET A 725 7.15 -20.12 31.92
CA MET A 725 8.13 -20.76 32.83
C MET A 725 8.77 -19.75 33.80
N PHE A 726 9.04 -18.53 33.34
CA PHE A 726 9.85 -17.54 34.08
C PHE A 726 9.12 -16.22 34.36
N SER A 727 7.92 -16.02 33.82
CA SER A 727 7.18 -14.74 33.83
C SER A 727 7.93 -13.58 33.15
N ASP A 728 8.87 -13.91 32.25
CA ASP A 728 9.73 -12.98 31.53
C ASP A 728 9.47 -13.07 30.01
N VAL A 729 9.63 -11.94 29.31
CA VAL A 729 9.41 -11.82 27.86
C VAL A 729 10.74 -11.64 27.17
N LEU A 730 11.14 -12.65 26.39
CA LEU A 730 12.42 -12.66 25.68
C LEU A 730 12.50 -11.58 24.60
N SER A 731 13.69 -11.05 24.39
CA SER A 731 14.01 -10.15 23.28
C SER A 731 14.07 -10.88 21.93
N PRO A 732 13.93 -10.16 20.79
CA PRO A 732 14.11 -10.74 19.45
C PRO A 732 15.44 -11.47 19.25
N GLU A 733 16.52 -11.01 19.89
CA GLU A 733 17.85 -11.65 19.83
C GLU A 733 17.84 -13.03 20.53
N GLN A 734 17.32 -13.12 21.76
CA GLN A 734 17.23 -14.36 22.52
C GLN A 734 16.32 -15.41 21.86
N VAL A 735 15.24 -14.95 21.20
CA VAL A 735 14.36 -15.82 20.42
C VAL A 735 15.05 -16.28 19.13
N ALA A 736 15.76 -15.40 18.41
CA ALA A 736 16.54 -15.78 17.23
C ALA A 736 17.66 -16.79 17.56
N GLU A 737 18.27 -16.71 18.75
CA GLU A 737 19.19 -17.75 19.25
C GLU A 737 18.49 -19.10 19.46
N SER A 738 17.21 -19.09 19.85
CA SER A 738 16.39 -20.28 20.12
C SER A 738 15.69 -20.87 18.89
N GLU A 739 15.69 -20.18 17.75
CA GLU A 739 15.01 -20.62 16.52
C GLU A 739 15.72 -21.77 15.79
N SER A 740 14.96 -22.82 15.45
CA SER A 740 15.37 -23.87 14.51
C SER A 740 14.99 -23.49 13.08
N ILE A 741 16.00 -23.28 12.23
CA ILE A 741 15.82 -22.80 10.85
C ILE A 741 15.24 -23.85 9.90
N VAL A 742 15.55 -25.14 10.13
CA VAL A 742 15.30 -26.23 9.17
C VAL A 742 14.18 -27.17 9.64
N PHE A 743 14.16 -27.52 10.92
CA PHE A 743 13.23 -28.50 11.49
C PHE A 743 12.47 -27.89 12.66
N TRP A 744 11.22 -27.50 12.40
CA TRP A 744 10.23 -27.12 13.40
C TRP A 744 8.88 -27.75 13.01
N ASP A 745 8.08 -28.12 13.98
CA ASP A 745 6.85 -28.92 13.81
C ASP A 745 5.79 -28.35 14.77
N ASP A 746 4.54 -28.19 14.32
CA ASP A 746 3.47 -27.52 15.06
C ASP A 746 2.93 -28.32 16.29
N ILE A 747 3.72 -29.26 16.84
CA ILE A 747 3.34 -30.14 17.97
C ILE A 747 3.78 -29.51 19.30
N ILE A 748 2.80 -29.10 20.10
CA ILE A 748 3.01 -28.62 21.46
C ILE A 748 3.02 -29.80 22.44
N ARG A 749 3.93 -29.74 23.41
CA ARG A 749 4.04 -30.71 24.50
C ARG A 749 3.27 -30.24 25.74
N ASN A 750 2.68 -31.19 26.47
CA ASN A 750 2.02 -30.91 27.75
C ASN A 750 3.04 -30.73 28.90
N ALA A 751 2.53 -30.52 30.12
CA ALA A 751 3.35 -30.42 31.33
C ALA A 751 4.29 -31.62 31.52
N ASP A 752 3.82 -32.83 31.23
CA ASP A 752 4.57 -34.10 31.32
C ASP A 752 5.58 -34.31 30.17
N ARG A 753 5.69 -33.33 29.25
CA ARG A 753 6.52 -33.33 28.04
C ARG A 753 6.08 -34.32 26.95
N GLU A 754 4.90 -34.94 27.05
CA GLU A 754 4.31 -35.75 25.98
C GLU A 754 3.85 -34.86 24.80
N PRO A 755 3.91 -35.34 23.55
CA PRO A 755 3.37 -34.63 22.39
C PRO A 755 1.83 -34.67 22.39
N ALA A 756 1.20 -33.66 22.99
CA ALA A 756 -0.23 -33.68 23.30
C ALA A 756 -1.13 -33.16 22.17
N MET A 757 -0.80 -32.01 21.57
CA MET A 757 -1.67 -31.31 20.61
C MET A 757 -0.87 -30.70 19.47
N ARG A 758 -1.37 -30.83 18.23
CA ARG A 758 -0.91 -30.05 17.07
C ARG A 758 -1.78 -28.81 16.88
N ILE A 759 -1.21 -27.62 16.72
CA ILE A 759 -1.97 -26.37 16.52
C ILE A 759 -1.85 -25.92 15.06
N GLU A 760 -2.96 -25.66 14.37
CA GLU A 760 -2.93 -25.17 12.98
C GLU A 760 -4.06 -24.17 12.67
N PHE A 761 -3.82 -23.23 11.76
CA PHE A 761 -4.89 -22.37 11.23
C PHE A 761 -5.67 -23.13 10.14
N ALA A 762 -7.01 -23.12 10.20
CA ALA A 762 -7.83 -23.90 9.27
C ALA A 762 -7.96 -23.21 7.89
N THR A 763 -7.84 -24.00 6.83
CA THR A 763 -7.88 -23.55 5.43
C THR A 763 -9.29 -23.44 4.83
N ASN A 764 -10.32 -23.78 5.61
CA ASN A 764 -11.77 -23.60 5.37
C ASN A 764 -12.55 -24.26 6.53
N PHE A 765 -13.86 -24.01 6.63
CA PHE A 765 -14.71 -24.58 7.68
C PHE A 765 -14.80 -26.12 7.61
N GLY A 766 -14.83 -26.69 6.39
CA GLY A 766 -14.73 -28.14 6.19
C GLY A 766 -13.41 -28.75 6.67
N HIS A 767 -12.31 -27.98 6.68
CA HIS A 767 -11.04 -28.42 7.26
C HIS A 767 -11.07 -28.42 8.80
N ALA A 768 -11.79 -27.48 9.42
CA ALA A 768 -11.95 -27.41 10.86
C ALA A 768 -12.73 -28.62 11.40
N ILE A 769 -13.85 -28.99 10.76
CA ILE A 769 -14.76 -30.08 11.22
C ILE A 769 -14.49 -31.42 10.48
N ARG A 770 -13.32 -31.58 9.85
CA ARG A 770 -13.00 -32.72 8.95
C ARG A 770 -13.19 -34.13 9.55
N TRP A 771 -13.17 -34.25 10.89
CA TRP A 771 -13.27 -35.54 11.60
C TRP A 771 -14.66 -35.84 12.19
N GLY A 772 -15.66 -34.99 11.93
CA GLY A 772 -17.01 -35.14 12.46
C GLY A 772 -17.31 -34.16 13.61
N VAL A 773 -18.60 -34.01 13.92
CA VAL A 773 -19.09 -33.02 14.90
C VAL A 773 -18.94 -33.52 16.34
N SER A 774 -19.11 -34.81 16.58
CA SER A 774 -19.08 -35.42 17.92
C SER A 774 -17.69 -35.44 18.58
N ASP A 775 -16.63 -35.36 17.77
CA ASP A 775 -15.23 -35.51 18.17
C ASP A 775 -14.49 -34.16 18.33
N VAL A 776 -15.19 -33.03 18.18
CA VAL A 776 -14.59 -31.69 18.13
C VAL A 776 -15.35 -30.72 19.04
N LEU A 777 -14.74 -30.33 20.14
CA LEU A 777 -15.23 -29.27 21.03
C LEU A 777 -14.86 -27.92 20.44
N VAL A 778 -15.81 -27.01 20.27
CA VAL A 778 -15.53 -25.63 19.80
C VAL A 778 -15.56 -24.66 20.97
N VAL A 779 -14.59 -23.76 21.02
CA VAL A 779 -14.45 -22.73 22.06
C VAL A 779 -14.14 -21.39 21.40
N ASP A 780 -14.99 -20.40 21.63
CA ASP A 780 -14.79 -19.04 21.13
C ASP A 780 -13.87 -18.21 22.03
N GLY A 781 -13.31 -17.17 21.45
CA GLY A 781 -12.50 -16.13 22.09
C GLY A 781 -12.54 -14.84 21.27
N PRO A 782 -11.87 -13.76 21.72
CA PRO A 782 -11.97 -12.46 21.06
C PRO A 782 -11.59 -12.55 19.58
N MET A 783 -12.58 -12.34 18.71
CA MET A 783 -12.51 -12.44 17.25
C MET A 783 -11.98 -13.78 16.68
N HIS A 784 -12.10 -14.90 17.41
CA HIS A 784 -11.63 -16.21 16.95
C HIS A 784 -12.39 -17.41 17.54
N SER A 785 -12.39 -18.53 16.82
CA SER A 785 -12.92 -19.82 17.29
C SER A 785 -11.83 -20.91 17.22
N ARG A 786 -11.74 -21.73 18.25
CA ARG A 786 -10.81 -22.86 18.37
C ARG A 786 -11.59 -24.17 18.32
N PHE A 787 -11.26 -25.03 17.38
CA PHE A 787 -11.87 -26.34 17.16
C PHE A 787 -10.91 -27.41 17.69
N ILE A 788 -11.23 -27.99 18.84
CA ILE A 788 -10.33 -28.80 19.65
C ILE A 788 -10.77 -30.27 19.56
N ARG A 789 -9.96 -31.07 18.87
CA ARG A 789 -10.04 -32.54 18.88
C ARG A 789 -9.26 -33.07 20.09
N PRO A 790 -9.82 -33.98 20.90
CA PRO A 790 -9.16 -34.48 22.10
C PRO A 790 -7.86 -35.24 21.83
N TYR A 791 -6.96 -35.21 22.82
CA TYR A 791 -5.80 -36.10 22.91
C TYR A 791 -6.22 -37.54 23.17
N ALA A 792 -5.45 -38.50 22.64
CA ALA A 792 -5.55 -39.90 23.03
C ALA A 792 -4.13 -40.47 23.20
N PRO A 793 -3.89 -41.40 24.15
CA PRO A 793 -2.57 -42.00 24.32
C PRO A 793 -2.01 -42.58 23.00
N GLY A 794 -0.82 -42.12 22.62
CA GLY A 794 -0.18 -42.49 21.34
C GLY A 794 -0.69 -41.77 20.09
N ARG A 795 -1.64 -40.84 20.20
CA ARG A 795 -2.15 -40.03 19.08
C ARG A 795 -2.39 -38.57 19.52
N PRO A 796 -1.51 -37.61 19.13
CA PRO A 796 -1.72 -36.21 19.47
C PRO A 796 -3.08 -35.70 18.96
N GLY A 797 -3.74 -34.90 19.78
CA GLY A 797 -4.94 -34.15 19.41
C GLY A 797 -4.61 -33.02 18.43
N ASN A 798 -5.62 -32.24 18.05
CA ASN A 798 -5.47 -31.17 17.06
C ASN A 798 -6.36 -29.99 17.42
N ILE A 799 -5.78 -28.80 17.49
CA ILE A 799 -6.46 -27.53 17.74
C ILE A 799 -6.41 -26.71 16.45
N LYS A 800 -7.57 -26.54 15.81
CA LYS A 800 -7.71 -25.72 14.61
C LYS A 800 -8.23 -24.34 14.94
N ILE A 801 -7.52 -23.31 14.50
CA ILE A 801 -7.89 -21.90 14.73
C ILE A 801 -8.58 -21.35 13.47
N MET A 802 -9.71 -20.66 13.65
CA MET A 802 -10.32 -19.79 12.65
C MET A 802 -10.56 -18.40 13.23
N LEU A 803 -10.40 -17.37 12.41
CA LEU A 803 -10.56 -15.97 12.79
C LEU A 803 -11.90 -15.42 12.27
N TRP A 804 -12.52 -14.51 13.00
CA TRP A 804 -13.78 -13.87 12.62
C TRP A 804 -13.53 -12.66 11.72
N ASP A 805 -14.51 -12.27 10.89
CA ASP A 805 -14.33 -11.08 10.04
C ASP A 805 -13.98 -9.82 10.87
N GLY A 806 -13.09 -8.98 10.34
CA GLY A 806 -12.49 -7.86 11.07
C GLY A 806 -11.32 -8.20 12.03
N ALA A 807 -10.99 -9.48 12.25
CA ALA A 807 -9.89 -9.88 13.15
C ALA A 807 -8.50 -9.36 12.72
N ARG A 808 -7.87 -8.54 13.57
CA ARG A 808 -6.49 -8.02 13.44
C ARG A 808 -5.41 -9.06 13.80
N PRO A 809 -4.14 -8.89 13.37
CA PRO A 809 -3.02 -9.76 13.73
C PRO A 809 -2.82 -10.03 15.23
N GLU A 810 -3.04 -9.03 16.09
CA GLU A 810 -3.11 -9.16 17.56
C GLU A 810 -3.97 -10.37 18.01
N HIS A 811 -5.13 -10.59 17.37
CA HIS A 811 -6.06 -11.69 17.68
C HIS A 811 -5.55 -13.05 17.20
N ALA A 812 -4.74 -13.10 16.13
CA ALA A 812 -4.13 -14.34 15.66
C ALA A 812 -3.01 -14.83 16.61
N ILE A 813 -2.27 -13.88 17.19
CA ILE A 813 -1.28 -14.14 18.25
C ILE A 813 -2.00 -14.61 19.53
N LEU A 814 -3.06 -13.90 19.96
CA LEU A 814 -3.89 -14.28 21.11
C LEU A 814 -4.49 -15.68 20.96
N ALA A 815 -5.04 -16.01 19.78
CA ALA A 815 -5.64 -17.31 19.50
C ALA A 815 -4.61 -18.44 19.60
N TRP A 816 -3.36 -18.20 19.18
CA TRP A 816 -2.26 -19.15 19.31
C TRP A 816 -1.84 -19.34 20.78
N PHE A 817 -1.66 -18.26 21.54
CA PHE A 817 -1.36 -18.34 22.97
C PHE A 817 -2.47 -19.06 23.76
N MET A 818 -3.75 -18.76 23.49
CA MET A 818 -4.88 -19.47 24.08
C MET A 818 -4.89 -20.96 23.67
N ALA A 819 -4.57 -21.30 22.42
CA ALA A 819 -4.42 -22.71 22.01
C ALA A 819 -3.22 -23.41 22.69
N MET A 820 -2.15 -22.67 23.04
CA MET A 820 -1.03 -23.21 23.82
C MET A 820 -1.38 -23.47 25.29
N ASP A 821 -2.18 -22.61 25.95
CA ASP A 821 -2.71 -22.88 27.30
C ASP A 821 -3.46 -24.22 27.31
N THR A 822 -4.45 -24.39 26.42
CA THR A 822 -5.22 -25.65 26.28
C THR A 822 -4.32 -26.85 25.99
N ALA A 823 -3.36 -26.72 25.06
CA ALA A 823 -2.42 -27.79 24.72
C ALA A 823 -1.51 -28.22 25.89
N ARG A 824 -1.27 -27.32 26.85
CA ARG A 824 -0.44 -27.57 28.04
C ARG A 824 -1.24 -28.11 29.22
N ALA A 825 -2.51 -27.73 29.33
CA ALA A 825 -3.50 -28.31 30.26
C ALA A 825 -3.99 -29.71 29.86
N THR A 826 -3.80 -30.11 28.60
CA THR A 826 -4.22 -31.42 28.07
C THR A 826 -3.39 -32.57 28.67
N GLY A 827 -4.06 -33.61 29.16
CA GLY A 827 -3.43 -34.83 29.67
C GLY A 827 -4.33 -36.06 29.55
N ALA A 828 -3.86 -37.22 30.02
CA ALA A 828 -4.64 -38.46 29.94
C ALA A 828 -5.95 -38.42 30.78
N ALA A 829 -5.99 -37.61 31.84
CA ALA A 829 -7.18 -37.40 32.67
C ALA A 829 -8.13 -36.31 32.14
N ASP A 830 -7.63 -35.31 31.41
CA ASP A 830 -8.46 -34.37 30.64
C ASP A 830 -7.99 -34.28 29.18
N PRO A 831 -8.61 -35.07 28.29
CA PRO A 831 -8.30 -35.08 26.86
C PRO A 831 -8.51 -33.75 26.13
N TYR A 832 -9.22 -32.79 26.74
CA TYR A 832 -9.53 -31.48 26.15
C TYR A 832 -8.80 -30.32 26.85
N GLY A 833 -8.24 -30.54 28.04
CA GLY A 833 -7.67 -29.48 28.88
C GLY A 833 -8.69 -28.38 29.25
N ASP A 834 -8.18 -27.17 29.48
CA ASP A 834 -8.96 -25.99 29.89
C ASP A 834 -10.06 -25.53 28.92
N ALA A 835 -10.24 -26.21 27.78
CA ALA A 835 -11.28 -25.98 26.79
C ALA A 835 -12.72 -26.02 27.36
N LYS A 836 -12.91 -26.67 28.51
CA LYS A 836 -14.19 -26.68 29.23
C LYS A 836 -14.26 -25.59 30.30
N GLU A 837 -13.14 -25.25 30.93
CA GLU A 837 -13.06 -24.16 31.91
C GLU A 837 -13.20 -22.78 31.26
N THR A 838 -12.72 -22.64 30.01
CA THR A 838 -12.89 -21.44 29.17
C THR A 838 -14.36 -21.08 28.88
N ILE A 839 -15.31 -21.95 29.20
CA ILE A 839 -16.75 -21.72 29.09
C ILE A 839 -17.32 -21.05 30.37
N ASP A 840 -16.63 -21.10 31.52
CA ASP A 840 -17.00 -20.33 32.71
C ASP A 840 -16.47 -18.89 32.59
N ALA A 841 -17.39 -17.91 32.64
CA ALA A 841 -17.11 -16.48 32.57
C ALA A 841 -16.17 -15.93 33.67
N LYS A 842 -15.83 -16.73 34.70
CA LYS A 842 -14.84 -16.38 35.73
C LYS A 842 -13.40 -16.70 35.33
N TRP A 843 -13.18 -17.60 34.37
CA TRP A 843 -11.84 -18.08 34.01
C TRP A 843 -11.08 -17.04 33.18
N ARG A 844 -9.76 -16.92 33.41
CA ARG A 844 -8.88 -15.96 32.71
C ARG A 844 -7.62 -16.68 32.21
N PRO A 845 -7.41 -16.82 30.88
CA PRO A 845 -6.18 -17.41 30.35
C PRO A 845 -4.99 -16.52 30.61
N ARG A 846 -3.80 -17.12 30.76
CA ARG A 846 -2.53 -16.37 30.87
C ARG A 846 -2.22 -15.62 29.57
N ALA A 847 -2.74 -16.12 28.43
CA ALA A 847 -2.71 -15.43 27.15
C ALA A 847 -3.38 -14.04 27.13
N ARG A 848 -4.24 -13.70 28.11
CA ARG A 848 -4.88 -12.37 28.28
C ARG A 848 -4.30 -11.56 29.44
N ASP A 849 -3.11 -11.91 29.92
CA ASP A 849 -2.42 -11.18 30.98
C ASP A 849 -1.81 -9.88 30.41
N ASP A 850 -2.18 -8.72 30.97
CA ASP A 850 -1.83 -7.41 30.41
C ASP A 850 -0.29 -7.22 30.34
N SER A 851 0.47 -7.80 31.30
CA SER A 851 1.93 -7.75 31.34
C SER A 851 2.66 -8.55 30.25
N LEU A 852 2.03 -9.59 29.67
CA LEU A 852 2.60 -10.28 28.50
C LEU A 852 2.62 -9.36 27.29
N TRP A 853 1.51 -8.65 27.05
CA TRP A 853 1.35 -7.79 25.87
C TRP A 853 2.16 -6.50 25.98
N ASP A 854 2.15 -5.87 27.16
CA ASP A 854 3.00 -4.70 27.43
C ASP A 854 4.49 -5.07 27.42
N GLY A 855 4.85 -6.28 27.87
CA GLY A 855 6.22 -6.81 27.80
C GLY A 855 6.69 -7.09 26.36
N LEU A 856 5.82 -7.60 25.49
CA LEU A 856 6.14 -7.80 24.07
C LEU A 856 6.43 -6.46 23.37
N GLU A 857 5.59 -5.45 23.58
CA GLU A 857 5.82 -4.09 23.04
C GLU A 857 7.10 -3.45 23.62
N ALA A 858 7.37 -3.62 24.93
CA ALA A 858 8.57 -3.09 25.58
C ALA A 858 9.88 -3.71 25.06
N GLN A 859 9.85 -5.00 24.64
CA GLN A 859 10.98 -5.69 24.02
C GLN A 859 11.09 -5.44 22.49
N GLY A 860 10.19 -4.65 21.91
CA GLY A 860 10.23 -4.27 20.49
C GLY A 860 9.68 -5.31 19.51
N TRP A 861 8.78 -6.19 19.96
CA TRP A 861 8.07 -7.12 19.06
C TRP A 861 7.00 -6.41 18.22
N ASP A 862 6.90 -6.81 16.96
CA ASP A 862 5.86 -6.33 16.04
C ASP A 862 4.60 -7.22 16.14
N LEU A 863 3.53 -6.61 16.65
CA LEU A 863 2.20 -7.22 16.83
C LEU A 863 1.23 -6.91 15.68
N ASP A 864 1.59 -5.97 14.80
CA ASP A 864 0.76 -5.48 13.69
C ASP A 864 1.04 -6.26 12.38
N THR A 865 2.22 -6.87 12.23
CA THR A 865 2.53 -7.76 11.10
C THR A 865 1.84 -9.13 11.20
N GLY A 866 1.08 -9.48 10.16
CA GLY A 866 0.25 -10.71 10.08
C GLY A 866 0.97 -12.06 9.94
N ALA A 867 2.20 -12.23 10.44
CA ALA A 867 3.08 -13.38 10.19
C ALA A 867 2.64 -14.73 10.82
N MET A 868 1.44 -14.81 11.41
CA MET A 868 0.83 -16.06 11.86
C MET A 868 0.08 -16.81 10.75
N GLU A 869 -0.46 -16.10 9.75
CA GLU A 869 -1.28 -16.67 8.67
C GLU A 869 -0.43 -17.16 7.48
N THR A 870 0.13 -18.37 7.56
CA THR A 870 0.97 -18.97 6.49
C THR A 870 0.16 -19.50 5.29
N GLY A 871 -0.85 -18.78 4.81
CA GLY A 871 -1.80 -19.25 3.80
C GLY A 871 -2.95 -18.26 3.54
N PRO A 872 -3.91 -18.60 2.66
CA PRO A 872 -5.05 -17.73 2.37
C PRO A 872 -5.91 -17.55 3.63
N GLY A 873 -5.94 -16.32 4.16
CA GLY A 873 -6.68 -16.00 5.38
C GLY A 873 -8.19 -16.15 5.17
N VAL A 874 -8.75 -17.23 5.70
CA VAL A 874 -10.18 -17.48 5.79
C VAL A 874 -10.75 -16.72 6.99
N ARG A 875 -11.98 -16.21 6.86
CA ARG A 875 -12.75 -15.57 7.93
C ARG A 875 -14.14 -16.18 8.06
N ILE A 876 -14.60 -16.27 9.30
CA ILE A 876 -15.97 -16.68 9.64
C ILE A 876 -16.87 -15.45 9.65
N GLY A 877 -17.94 -15.48 8.85
CA GLY A 877 -19.15 -14.68 9.06
C GLY A 877 -20.29 -15.59 9.55
N VAL A 878 -20.97 -15.19 10.64
CA VAL A 878 -22.12 -15.91 11.20
C VAL A 878 -23.38 -15.13 10.90
N GLU A 879 -24.16 -15.58 9.91
CA GLU A 879 -25.47 -15.00 9.64
C GLU A 879 -26.53 -15.69 10.53
N VAL A 880 -26.97 -14.99 11.57
CA VAL A 880 -28.04 -15.48 12.44
C VAL A 880 -29.38 -15.31 11.72
N SER A 881 -29.78 -16.36 10.99
CA SER A 881 -31.16 -16.55 10.55
C SER A 881 -32.08 -16.41 11.75
N ALA A 882 -32.79 -15.29 11.85
CA ALA A 882 -33.89 -15.15 12.81
C ALA A 882 -34.88 -16.30 12.58
N SER A 883 -35.12 -17.08 13.64
CA SER A 883 -36.18 -18.09 13.60
C SER A 883 -37.50 -17.39 13.26
N LYS A 884 -38.32 -18.03 12.43
CA LYS A 884 -39.70 -17.55 12.20
C LYS A 884 -40.36 -17.32 13.56
N VAL A 885 -40.88 -16.12 13.74
CA VAL A 885 -41.73 -15.79 14.89
C VAL A 885 -43.07 -16.47 14.67
N GLU A 886 -43.44 -17.33 15.63
CA GLU A 886 -44.83 -17.64 15.98
C GLU A 886 -45.16 -16.87 17.27
#